data_AF-A0A914TAW3-F1
#
_entry.id   AF-A0A914TAW3-F1
#
_cell.length_a   1.000
_cell.length_b   1.000
_cell.length_c   1.000
_cell.angle_alpha   90.00
_cell.angle_beta   90.00
_cell.angle_gamma   90.00
#
_symmetry.space_group_name_H-M   'P 1'
#
loop_
_entity.id
_entity.type
_entity.pdbx_description
1 polymer ?
#
loop_
_entity_poly.entity_id
_entity_poly.type
_entity_poly.pdbx_seq_one_letter_code
_entity_poly.pdbx_strand_id
1 'polypeptide(L)'
;MIADLEKNINNKKFTKIKEIFGFRDCFYLIKFISLSDWGIIFIGCLLASCTGTGLPHLVGVVGWILNIYIFLKPDSAEYSARITPLLMYFVGMSIMLALIAFFQYVCFRFVALKVTRRLRRTYFRSALHQNIEFFQIQKSHDFNKTISDDIQKVTASISDTLPAIVTAIVQLGAACATAYTLTWRLSWVVNCLAIGCGLWVMLLMKLIQLETEREASINSKLKDCPENHEELQKLLKRQLNCGTRKGLFQGTLAGSLQLFLYLGMGTGAIYGNWLIDRGLMEMPSYIFVCASTLIPAFVRIGQLPSLLVPLQTLPKVGRAMKYVETKVGKTPFKETDVVLEEKRKQFLVSYFKVEVGTLPEKLHHHKSHAFHRVRRNCANHWFLYIIALICCGMMGASAAAVTKQNGNMFEWYNKPNIRIYFYKGAKHAYEYLIVGLTVFICGVIGGGLFGYSSESSIKKLRELLFECSKNGFIEKETVMVLMSKYTGPIKGGGLFGYSSESSIKKLRELLFECSKNGFIEKETVMLLMSKYTGPIKGAFDNRLSAFIIGVLSIVCGILSNIHKSLVFSFLTSVAFSLQAVAQFFVFRFADIHTAHATKASIKRGLKALHELEAMSETEISEHIHAISKAHNRYLSFSFHKQTSVVFCQALRFTFGLAIPQVTQAFSYSMGSYLVVNKLLTPISVYKIIQTIYTSVGVVATLAQYPHDVYASRISAQKLDDHIELTAAVCIEDGNSSSRKSSTSSTDSEE
;
A
#
# COMPACT_ATOMS: atom_id res chain seq x y z
N MET A 1 43.90 30.96 -0.04
CA MET A 1 42.76 31.32 -0.91
C MET A 1 42.01 30.13 -1.49
N ILE A 2 42.60 29.25 -2.33
CA ILE A 2 41.92 27.98 -2.73
C ILE A 2 41.82 27.01 -1.53
N ALA A 3 42.79 27.03 -0.62
CA ALA A 3 42.70 26.32 0.66
C ALA A 3 41.59 26.87 1.61
N ASP A 4 41.17 28.14 1.45
CA ASP A 4 40.03 28.70 2.18
C ASP A 4 38.69 28.28 1.55
N LEU A 5 38.69 28.03 0.24
CA LEU A 5 37.60 27.37 -0.48
C LEU A 5 37.45 25.90 -0.04
N GLU A 6 38.55 25.23 0.27
CA GLU A 6 38.54 23.90 0.90
C GLU A 6 38.03 23.93 2.35
N LYS A 7 38.27 25.02 3.08
CA LYS A 7 37.67 25.23 4.41
C LYS A 7 36.16 25.48 4.35
N ASN A 8 35.64 26.05 3.27
CA ASN A 8 34.19 26.15 3.03
C ASN A 8 33.53 24.80 2.70
N ILE A 9 34.31 23.79 2.27
CA ILE A 9 33.83 22.40 2.16
C ILE A 9 33.54 21.80 3.55
N ASN A 10 34.17 22.31 4.63
CA ASN A 10 33.83 21.89 6.00
C ASN A 10 32.42 22.32 6.46
N ASN A 11 31.74 23.24 5.76
CA ASN A 11 30.33 23.54 6.01
C ASN A 11 29.36 22.43 5.53
N LYS A 12 29.84 21.44 4.75
CA LYS A 12 29.04 20.24 4.42
C LYS A 12 28.84 19.30 5.60
N LYS A 13 29.60 19.44 6.70
CA LYS A 13 29.33 18.70 7.96
C LYS A 13 28.30 19.41 8.85
N PHE A 14 28.20 20.74 8.80
CA PHE A 14 27.19 21.48 9.55
C PHE A 14 25.77 21.38 8.97
N THR A 15 25.63 21.08 7.66
CA THR A 15 24.32 20.81 7.04
C THR A 15 23.76 19.43 7.37
N LYS A 16 24.60 18.43 7.68
CA LYS A 16 24.12 17.11 8.14
C LYS A 16 23.68 17.08 9.60
N ILE A 17 24.14 18.02 10.44
CA ILE A 17 23.80 18.04 11.88
C ILE A 17 22.49 18.80 12.17
N LYS A 18 22.06 19.71 11.27
CA LYS A 18 20.74 20.38 11.37
C LYS A 18 19.55 19.55 10.90
N GLU A 19 19.78 18.37 10.32
CA GLU A 19 18.71 17.53 9.75
C GLU A 19 18.03 16.57 10.73
N ILE A 20 18.43 16.52 12.01
CA ILE A 20 18.00 15.42 12.87
C ILE A 20 16.75 15.72 13.72
N PHE A 21 16.38 16.98 14.01
CA PHE A 21 15.08 17.27 14.63
C PHE A 21 14.54 18.66 14.28
N GLY A 22 13.81 18.75 13.16
CA GLY A 22 13.03 19.94 12.79
C GLY A 22 11.69 20.04 13.53
N PHE A 23 11.67 19.95 14.86
CA PHE A 23 10.43 20.13 15.64
C PHE A 23 9.77 21.49 15.34
N ARG A 24 10.59 22.55 15.23
CA ARG A 24 10.13 23.92 14.89
C ARG A 24 9.47 24.01 13.51
N ASP A 25 9.92 23.21 12.55
CA ASP A 25 9.37 23.21 11.18
C ASP A 25 8.05 22.42 11.12
N CYS A 26 7.85 21.43 11.99
CA CYS A 26 6.55 20.78 12.20
C CYS A 26 5.54 21.74 12.84
N PHE A 27 5.94 22.51 13.87
CA PHE A 27 5.07 23.53 14.47
C PHE A 27 4.64 24.61 13.46
N TYR A 28 5.48 24.90 12.46
CA TYR A 28 5.11 25.82 11.38
C TYR A 28 3.89 25.33 10.59
N LEU A 29 3.78 24.03 10.32
CA LEU A 29 2.65 23.45 9.60
C LEU A 29 1.34 23.54 10.39
N ILE A 30 1.41 23.60 11.71
CA ILE A 30 0.25 23.76 12.59
C ILE A 30 -0.45 25.11 12.36
N LYS A 31 0.27 26.15 11.92
CA LYS A 31 -0.32 27.46 11.56
C LYS A 31 -1.39 27.36 10.47
N PHE A 32 -1.33 26.33 9.60
CA PHE A 32 -2.31 26.13 8.54
C PHE A 32 -3.61 25.46 9.01
N ILE A 33 -3.67 25.03 10.27
CA ILE A 33 -4.83 24.41 10.91
C ILE A 33 -5.64 25.50 11.62
N SER A 34 -6.91 25.66 11.25
CA SER A 34 -7.82 26.63 11.87
C SER A 34 -8.31 26.10 13.23
N LEU A 35 -8.79 27.00 14.11
CA LEU A 35 -9.44 26.63 15.38
C LEU A 35 -10.62 25.66 15.18
N SER A 36 -11.41 25.86 14.13
CA SER A 36 -12.51 24.94 13.78
C SER A 36 -12.02 23.54 13.41
N ASP A 37 -10.83 23.44 12.80
CA ASP A 37 -10.27 22.17 12.38
C ASP A 37 -9.63 21.43 13.57
N TRP A 38 -9.08 22.17 14.54
CA TRP A 38 -8.67 21.63 15.84
C TRP A 38 -9.83 20.98 16.59
N GLY A 39 -11.01 21.59 16.59
CA GLY A 39 -12.22 20.97 17.15
C GLY A 39 -12.57 19.63 16.51
N ILE A 40 -12.48 19.53 15.17
CA ILE A 40 -12.75 18.29 14.43
C ILE A 40 -11.67 17.23 14.71
N ILE A 41 -10.38 17.63 14.80
CA ILE A 41 -9.29 16.72 15.18
C ILE A 41 -9.53 16.17 16.59
N PHE A 42 -9.94 17.02 17.54
CA PHE A 42 -10.22 16.60 18.91
C PHE A 42 -11.35 15.57 18.98
N ILE A 43 -12.48 15.84 18.28
CA ILE A 43 -13.58 14.87 18.14
C ILE A 43 -13.08 13.58 17.49
N GLY A 44 -12.25 13.69 16.45
CA GLY A 44 -11.60 12.54 15.80
C GLY A 44 -10.76 11.70 16.77
N CYS A 45 -9.99 12.34 17.66
CA CYS A 45 -9.19 11.65 18.68
C CYS A 45 -10.05 10.94 19.73
N LEU A 46 -11.19 11.52 20.12
CA LEU A 46 -12.15 10.85 21.01
C LEU A 46 -12.73 9.59 20.35
N LEU A 47 -13.18 9.71 19.09
CA LEU A 47 -13.69 8.56 18.33
C LEU A 47 -12.60 7.50 18.10
N ALA A 48 -11.36 7.91 17.83
CA ALA A 48 -10.21 7.02 17.72
C ALA A 48 -9.89 6.29 19.04
N SER A 49 -10.16 6.92 20.17
CA SER A 49 -10.00 6.28 21.47
C SER A 49 -11.07 5.19 21.66
N CYS A 50 -12.32 5.48 21.33
CA CYS A 50 -13.42 4.52 21.38
C CYS A 50 -13.20 3.31 20.45
N THR A 51 -12.67 3.54 19.24
CA THR A 51 -12.34 2.42 18.34
C THR A 51 -11.16 1.59 18.84
N GLY A 52 -10.16 2.22 19.46
CA GLY A 52 -9.03 1.54 20.10
C GLY A 52 -9.46 0.61 21.24
N THR A 53 -10.42 1.03 22.08
CA THR A 53 -11.00 0.19 23.14
C THR A 53 -11.93 -0.90 22.62
N GLY A 54 -12.51 -0.72 21.43
CA GLY A 54 -13.54 -1.61 20.89
C GLY A 54 -13.06 -3.06 20.67
N LEU A 55 -11.84 -3.24 20.14
CA LEU A 55 -11.31 -4.59 19.86
C LEU A 55 -11.08 -5.42 21.14
N PRO A 56 -10.35 -4.93 22.18
CA PRO A 56 -10.22 -5.65 23.44
C PRO A 56 -11.57 -6.00 24.09
N HIS A 57 -12.52 -5.07 24.00
CA HIS A 57 -13.86 -5.28 24.56
C HIS A 57 -14.62 -6.42 23.87
N LEU A 58 -14.63 -6.45 22.53
CA LEU A 58 -15.28 -7.53 21.77
C LEU A 58 -14.66 -8.90 22.07
N VAL A 59 -13.34 -8.98 22.26
CA VAL A 59 -12.67 -10.21 22.67
C VAL A 59 -13.10 -10.64 24.09
N GLY A 60 -13.26 -9.67 25.01
CA GLY A 60 -13.80 -9.92 26.35
C GLY A 60 -15.21 -10.51 26.32
N VAL A 61 -16.09 -9.98 25.46
CA VAL A 61 -17.45 -10.51 25.24
C VAL A 61 -17.42 -11.96 24.74
N VAL A 62 -16.53 -12.30 23.82
CA VAL A 62 -16.32 -13.69 23.38
C VAL A 62 -15.84 -14.57 24.54
N GLY A 63 -14.99 -14.05 25.42
CA GLY A 63 -14.59 -14.73 26.67
C GLY A 63 -15.76 -15.02 27.60
N TRP A 64 -16.70 -14.09 27.75
CA TRP A 64 -17.91 -14.30 28.55
C TRP A 64 -18.85 -15.33 27.92
N ILE A 65 -19.02 -15.31 26.59
CA ILE A 65 -19.77 -16.35 25.86
C ILE A 65 -19.15 -17.74 26.11
N LEU A 66 -17.81 -17.82 26.05
CA LEU A 66 -17.06 -19.05 26.34
C LEU A 66 -17.29 -19.57 27.76
N ASN A 67 -17.35 -18.69 28.76
CA ASN A 67 -17.66 -19.11 30.13
C ASN A 67 -19.03 -19.78 30.22
N ILE A 68 -20.06 -19.20 29.58
CA ILE A 68 -21.39 -19.79 29.55
C ILE A 68 -21.36 -21.16 28.87
N TYR A 69 -20.63 -21.28 27.75
CA TYR A 69 -20.49 -22.54 27.01
C TYR A 69 -19.80 -23.65 27.79
N ILE A 70 -18.91 -23.32 28.74
CA ILE A 70 -18.13 -24.28 29.52
C ILE A 70 -18.88 -24.69 30.80
N PHE A 71 -19.43 -23.72 31.54
CA PHE A 71 -19.96 -23.97 32.88
C PHE A 71 -21.46 -24.27 32.93
N LEU A 72 -22.26 -23.72 32.00
CA LEU A 72 -23.71 -23.93 32.03
C LEU A 72 -24.10 -25.14 31.16
N LYS A 73 -25.00 -25.95 31.69
CA LYS A 73 -25.61 -27.04 30.90
C LYS A 73 -26.56 -26.42 29.85
N PRO A 74 -26.51 -26.88 28.60
CA PRO A 74 -27.28 -26.28 27.50
C PRO A 74 -28.80 -26.39 27.68
N ASP A 75 -29.27 -27.39 28.44
CA ASP A 75 -30.70 -27.64 28.71
C ASP A 75 -31.28 -26.78 29.84
N SER A 76 -30.46 -25.98 30.52
CA SER A 76 -30.93 -25.14 31.63
C SER A 76 -31.64 -23.87 31.13
N ALA A 77 -32.75 -23.50 31.75
CA ALA A 77 -33.40 -22.20 31.49
C ALA A 77 -32.48 -21.00 31.79
N GLU A 78 -31.51 -21.20 32.69
CA GLU A 78 -30.48 -20.22 33.01
C GLU A 78 -29.52 -19.97 31.83
N TYR A 79 -29.24 -20.99 31.00
CA TYR A 79 -28.39 -20.85 29.82
C TYR A 79 -29.00 -19.88 28.81
N SER A 80 -30.27 -20.07 28.44
CA SER A 80 -30.96 -19.21 27.46
C SER A 80 -31.17 -17.78 27.99
N ALA A 81 -31.44 -17.64 29.29
CA ALA A 81 -31.59 -16.34 29.96
C ALA A 81 -30.29 -15.52 29.98
N ARG A 82 -29.11 -16.16 30.12
CA ARG A 82 -27.82 -15.45 30.14
C ARG A 82 -27.21 -15.24 28.75
N ILE A 83 -27.36 -16.21 27.83
CA ILE A 83 -26.70 -16.15 26.52
C ILE A 83 -27.37 -15.17 25.55
N THR A 84 -28.70 -15.11 25.53
CA THR A 84 -29.48 -14.27 24.60
C THR A 84 -29.15 -12.78 24.73
N PRO A 85 -29.21 -12.16 25.94
CA PRO A 85 -28.87 -10.74 26.08
C PRO A 85 -27.40 -10.45 25.77
N LEU A 86 -26.49 -11.38 26.08
CA LEU A 86 -25.07 -11.24 25.79
C LEU A 86 -24.78 -11.24 24.27
N LEU A 87 -25.48 -12.05 23.50
CA LEU A 87 -25.38 -12.08 22.04
C LEU A 87 -25.96 -10.81 21.40
N MET A 88 -27.10 -10.32 21.89
CA MET A 88 -27.68 -9.04 21.45
C MET A 88 -26.72 -7.89 21.74
N TYR A 89 -26.08 -7.90 22.91
CA TYR A 89 -25.04 -6.95 23.27
C TYR A 89 -23.84 -7.02 22.30
N PHE A 90 -23.40 -8.22 21.93
CA PHE A 90 -22.29 -8.41 20.99
C PHE A 90 -22.58 -7.84 19.59
N VAL A 91 -23.80 -8.07 19.07
CA VAL A 91 -24.26 -7.49 17.80
C VAL A 91 -24.35 -5.97 17.89
N GLY A 92 -24.97 -5.45 18.95
CA GLY A 92 -25.12 -4.01 19.18
C GLY A 92 -23.77 -3.28 19.24
N MET A 93 -22.81 -3.83 19.99
CA MET A 93 -21.45 -3.28 20.09
C MET A 93 -20.71 -3.29 18.76
N SER A 94 -20.89 -4.34 17.95
CA SER A 94 -20.26 -4.43 16.61
C SER A 94 -20.78 -3.34 15.66
N ILE A 95 -22.09 -3.06 15.69
CA ILE A 95 -22.71 -1.99 14.90
C ILE A 95 -22.28 -0.61 15.42
N MET A 96 -22.26 -0.40 16.73
CA MET A 96 -21.79 0.86 17.33
C MET A 96 -20.33 1.14 16.97
N LEU A 97 -19.46 0.15 17.05
CA LEU A 97 -18.06 0.27 16.66
C LEU A 97 -17.92 0.66 15.18
N ALA A 98 -18.79 0.14 14.31
CA ALA A 98 -18.85 0.52 12.90
C ALA A 98 -19.14 2.02 12.72
N LEU A 99 -20.17 2.54 13.40
CA LEU A 99 -20.54 3.95 13.32
C LEU A 99 -19.41 4.86 13.82
N ILE A 100 -18.80 4.52 14.96
CA ILE A 100 -17.68 5.28 15.53
C ILE A 100 -16.49 5.29 14.55
N ALA A 101 -16.14 4.14 13.96
CA ALA A 101 -15.06 4.04 12.98
C ALA A 101 -15.33 4.86 11.71
N PHE A 102 -16.58 4.92 11.26
CA PHE A 102 -16.99 5.75 10.12
C PHE A 102 -16.75 7.23 10.41
N PHE A 103 -17.28 7.74 11.51
CA PHE A 103 -17.13 9.15 11.88
C PHE A 103 -15.67 9.52 12.16
N GLN A 104 -14.90 8.63 12.80
CA GLN A 104 -13.46 8.80 12.99
C GLN A 104 -12.76 9.05 11.65
N TYR A 105 -12.99 8.17 10.66
CA TYR A 105 -12.35 8.28 9.36
C TYR A 105 -12.73 9.59 8.63
N VAL A 106 -14.02 9.94 8.63
CA VAL A 106 -14.52 11.18 8.00
C VAL A 106 -13.86 12.42 8.62
N CYS A 107 -13.77 12.49 9.95
CA CYS A 107 -13.20 13.65 10.65
C CYS A 107 -11.74 13.92 10.24
N PHE A 108 -10.86 12.92 10.35
CA PHE A 108 -9.45 13.07 10.02
C PHE A 108 -9.24 13.35 8.53
N ARG A 109 -9.98 12.65 7.65
CA ARG A 109 -9.82 12.82 6.20
C ARG A 109 -10.33 14.18 5.73
N PHE A 110 -11.43 14.67 6.29
CA PHE A 110 -11.97 15.99 5.96
C PHE A 110 -11.03 17.12 6.36
N VAL A 111 -10.45 17.05 7.57
CA VAL A 111 -9.45 18.02 8.01
C VAL A 111 -8.21 17.97 7.14
N ALA A 112 -7.72 16.77 6.80
CA ALA A 112 -6.57 16.63 5.90
C ALA A 112 -6.82 17.31 4.54
N LEU A 113 -8.00 17.14 3.94
CA LEU A 113 -8.36 17.82 2.68
C LEU A 113 -8.36 19.35 2.77
N LYS A 114 -8.88 19.90 3.88
CA LYS A 114 -8.87 21.36 4.12
C LYS A 114 -7.44 21.88 4.25
N VAL A 115 -6.61 21.22 5.06
CA VAL A 115 -5.21 21.60 5.27
C VAL A 115 -4.43 21.52 3.96
N THR A 116 -4.60 20.46 3.19
CA THR A 116 -3.96 20.29 1.87
C THR A 116 -4.34 21.38 0.88
N ARG A 117 -5.62 21.78 0.86
CA ARG A 117 -6.08 22.90 0.02
C ARG A 117 -5.41 24.21 0.42
N ARG A 118 -5.28 24.50 1.72
CA ARG A 118 -4.61 25.72 2.22
C ARG A 118 -3.11 25.70 1.95
N LEU A 119 -2.46 24.55 2.14
CA LEU A 119 -1.03 24.35 1.84
C LEU A 119 -0.76 24.58 0.36
N ARG A 120 -1.49 23.92 -0.55
CA ARG A 120 -1.32 24.10 -2.00
C ARG A 120 -1.57 25.55 -2.43
N ARG A 121 -2.64 26.17 -1.91
CA ARG A 121 -2.97 27.58 -2.20
C ARG A 121 -1.86 28.53 -1.77
N THR A 122 -1.36 28.37 -0.55
CA THR A 122 -0.35 29.29 0.01
C THR A 122 1.02 29.06 -0.63
N TYR A 123 1.39 27.80 -0.85
CA TYR A 123 2.63 27.44 -1.54
C TYR A 123 2.64 28.00 -2.96
N PHE A 124 1.58 27.76 -3.73
CA PHE A 124 1.46 28.26 -5.11
C PHE A 124 1.43 29.79 -5.16
N ARG A 125 0.65 30.45 -4.28
CA ARG A 125 0.62 31.91 -4.20
C ARG A 125 2.00 32.48 -3.90
N SER A 126 2.70 31.95 -2.90
CA SER A 126 4.01 32.46 -2.49
C SER A 126 5.09 32.19 -3.53
N ALA A 127 4.99 31.08 -4.26
CA ALA A 127 5.87 30.76 -5.37
C ALA A 127 5.71 31.73 -6.56
N LEU A 128 4.48 32.13 -6.89
CA LEU A 128 4.23 33.12 -7.95
C LEU A 128 4.82 34.51 -7.65
N HIS A 129 5.11 34.83 -6.38
CA HIS A 129 5.75 36.09 -5.98
C HIS A 129 7.28 35.98 -5.85
N GLN A 130 7.89 34.86 -6.25
CA GLN A 130 9.35 34.69 -6.25
C GLN A 130 9.98 35.23 -7.54
N ASN A 131 11.21 35.73 -7.43
CA ASN A 131 12.00 36.20 -8.58
C ASN A 131 12.37 35.04 -9.51
N ILE A 132 12.62 35.33 -10.79
CA ILE A 132 12.98 34.31 -11.81
C ILE A 132 14.23 33.51 -11.40
N GLU A 133 15.20 34.15 -10.72
CA GLU A 133 16.40 33.49 -10.17
C GLU A 133 16.07 32.34 -9.20
N PHE A 134 14.97 32.43 -8.46
CA PHE A 134 14.52 31.35 -7.58
C PHE A 134 14.20 30.09 -8.38
N PHE A 135 13.54 30.22 -9.53
CA PHE A 135 13.19 29.10 -10.41
C PHE A 135 14.39 28.54 -11.18
N GLN A 136 15.45 29.33 -11.37
CA GLN A 136 16.70 28.85 -11.97
C GLN A 136 17.54 28.04 -10.97
N ILE A 137 17.62 28.48 -9.71
CA ILE A 137 18.33 27.77 -8.64
C ILE A 137 17.57 26.50 -8.24
N GLN A 138 16.24 26.60 -8.15
CA GLN A 138 15.37 25.50 -7.77
C GLN A 138 14.85 24.84 -9.05
N LYS A 139 15.55 23.80 -9.52
CA LYS A 139 15.16 23.01 -10.71
C LYS A 139 13.64 22.79 -10.72
N SER A 140 12.96 23.10 -11.81
CA SER A 140 11.49 23.02 -11.93
C SER A 140 10.89 21.68 -11.47
N HIS A 141 11.67 20.60 -11.58
CA HIS A 141 11.31 19.27 -11.10
C HIS A 141 11.13 19.19 -9.57
N ASP A 142 11.92 19.91 -8.77
CA ASP A 142 11.82 19.90 -7.30
C ASP A 142 10.60 20.70 -6.79
N PHE A 143 10.21 21.76 -7.51
CA PHE A 143 9.00 22.51 -7.21
C PHE A 143 7.74 21.66 -7.40
N ASN A 144 7.62 21.00 -8.55
CA ASN A 144 6.48 20.15 -8.89
C ASN A 144 6.37 18.92 -7.96
N LYS A 145 7.51 18.36 -7.55
CA LYS A 145 7.58 17.28 -6.57
C LYS A 145 7.09 17.73 -5.18
N THR A 146 7.48 18.93 -4.74
CA THR A 146 7.07 19.45 -3.43
C THR A 146 5.55 19.69 -3.37
N ILE A 147 4.98 20.36 -4.38
CA ILE A 147 3.54 20.68 -4.40
C ILE A 147 2.64 19.45 -4.57
N SER A 148 3.15 18.42 -5.27
CA SER A 148 2.39 17.22 -5.60
C SER A 148 2.62 16.12 -4.57
N ASP A 149 3.85 15.62 -4.44
CA ASP A 149 4.17 14.41 -3.69
C ASP A 149 4.35 14.70 -2.21
N ASP A 150 5.11 15.74 -1.85
CA ASP A 150 5.43 15.99 -0.45
C ASP A 150 4.22 16.54 0.32
N ILE A 151 3.43 17.44 -0.27
CA ILE A 151 2.14 17.85 0.32
C ILE A 151 1.16 16.66 0.44
N GLN A 152 1.17 15.71 -0.51
CA GLN A 152 0.36 14.49 -0.37
C GLN A 152 0.78 13.62 0.82
N LYS A 153 2.09 13.50 1.09
CA LYS A 153 2.58 12.78 2.28
C LYS A 153 2.19 13.47 3.59
N VAL A 154 2.16 14.81 3.61
CA VAL A 154 1.59 15.57 4.74
C VAL A 154 0.11 15.26 4.92
N THR A 155 -0.64 15.18 3.81
CA THR A 155 -2.07 14.80 3.83
C THR A 155 -2.26 13.42 4.43
N ALA A 156 -1.47 12.44 3.99
CA ALA A 156 -1.51 11.06 4.48
C ALA A 156 -1.11 10.98 5.97
N SER A 157 -0.20 11.83 6.41
CA SER A 157 0.17 11.93 7.83
C SER A 157 -1.04 12.32 8.69
N ILE A 158 -1.77 13.34 8.27
CA ILE A 158 -2.93 13.82 9.03
C ILE A 158 -4.10 12.83 8.94
N SER A 159 -4.37 12.26 7.77
CA SER A 159 -5.55 11.42 7.58
C SER A 159 -5.39 9.98 8.04
N ASP A 160 -4.19 9.40 7.92
CA ASP A 160 -4.01 7.96 8.09
C ASP A 160 -3.10 7.65 9.29
N THR A 161 -2.02 8.42 9.50
CA THR A 161 -1.02 8.09 10.53
C THR A 161 -1.42 8.59 11.91
N LEU A 162 -1.90 9.83 12.04
CA LEU A 162 -2.42 10.37 13.31
C LEU A 162 -3.49 9.47 13.96
N PRO A 163 -4.61 9.11 13.27
CA PRO A 163 -5.60 8.22 13.86
C PRO A 163 -5.04 6.83 14.19
N ALA A 164 -4.13 6.30 13.37
CA ALA A 164 -3.52 5.00 13.62
C ALA A 164 -2.63 5.00 14.89
N ILE A 165 -1.94 6.10 15.18
CA ILE A 165 -1.14 6.26 16.41
C ILE A 165 -2.05 6.34 17.64
N VAL A 166 -3.09 7.17 17.60
CA VAL A 166 -4.04 7.33 18.71
C VAL A 166 -4.72 6.00 19.02
N THR A 167 -5.24 5.32 18.00
CA THR A 167 -5.86 3.99 18.16
C THR A 167 -4.89 2.97 18.73
N ALA A 168 -3.64 2.93 18.29
CA ALA A 168 -2.64 1.97 18.80
C ALA A 168 -2.31 2.18 20.28
N ILE A 169 -2.14 3.43 20.71
CA ILE A 169 -1.85 3.77 22.12
C ILE A 169 -3.04 3.39 23.01
N VAL A 170 -4.25 3.78 22.60
CA VAL A 170 -5.46 3.49 23.38
C VAL A 170 -5.76 1.99 23.40
N GLN A 171 -5.55 1.29 22.28
CA GLN A 171 -5.70 -0.16 22.21
C GLN A 171 -4.75 -0.89 23.16
N LEU A 172 -3.49 -0.43 23.30
CA LEU A 172 -2.57 -0.98 24.29
C LEU A 172 -3.06 -0.75 25.72
N GLY A 173 -3.42 0.50 26.05
CA GLY A 173 -3.94 0.82 27.38
C GLY A 173 -5.16 -0.02 27.74
N ALA A 174 -6.10 -0.15 26.80
CA ALA A 174 -7.30 -0.96 26.95
C ALA A 174 -6.99 -2.46 27.08
N ALA A 175 -6.10 -3.00 26.24
CA ALA A 175 -5.72 -4.41 26.31
C ALA A 175 -5.05 -4.75 27.65
N CYS A 176 -4.11 -3.92 28.11
CA CYS A 176 -3.51 -4.06 29.43
C CYS A 176 -4.57 -3.99 30.53
N ALA A 177 -5.42 -2.96 30.53
CA ALA A 177 -6.48 -2.82 31.53
C ALA A 177 -7.37 -4.08 31.58
N THR A 178 -7.88 -4.54 30.43
CA THR A 178 -8.74 -5.74 30.37
C THR A 178 -8.04 -7.01 30.87
N ALA A 179 -6.76 -7.21 30.53
CA ALA A 179 -6.02 -8.40 30.96
C ALA A 179 -5.77 -8.38 32.48
N TYR A 180 -5.27 -7.26 33.01
CA TYR A 180 -4.95 -7.12 34.44
C TYR A 180 -6.20 -7.15 35.33
N THR A 181 -7.34 -6.63 34.88
CA THR A 181 -8.60 -6.70 35.63
C THR A 181 -9.13 -8.12 35.76
N LEU A 182 -8.90 -8.98 34.76
CA LEU A 182 -9.35 -10.36 34.80
C LEU A 182 -8.42 -11.21 35.66
N THR A 183 -7.13 -11.27 35.30
CA THR A 183 -6.14 -12.05 36.05
C THR A 183 -4.77 -11.41 35.98
N TRP A 184 -4.35 -10.73 37.05
CA TRP A 184 -3.05 -10.07 37.07
C TRP A 184 -1.88 -11.07 36.96
N ARG A 185 -1.98 -12.23 37.62
CA ARG A 185 -0.91 -13.26 37.64
C ARG A 185 -0.60 -13.81 36.25
N LEU A 186 -1.63 -14.16 35.48
CA LEU A 186 -1.47 -14.66 34.11
C LEU A 186 -1.03 -13.54 33.15
N SER A 187 -1.59 -12.35 33.34
CA SER A 187 -1.29 -11.20 32.50
C SER A 187 0.19 -10.84 32.49
N TRP A 188 0.89 -10.93 33.63
CA TRP A 188 2.33 -10.70 33.68
C TRP A 188 3.11 -11.61 32.73
N VAL A 189 2.83 -12.92 32.75
CA VAL A 189 3.53 -13.92 31.92
C VAL A 189 3.28 -13.64 30.44
N VAL A 190 2.03 -13.41 30.06
CA VAL A 190 1.64 -13.14 28.67
C VAL A 190 2.18 -11.78 28.19
N ASN A 191 2.22 -10.78 29.07
CA ASN A 191 2.73 -9.44 28.75
C ASN A 191 4.23 -9.47 28.44
N CYS A 192 5.04 -10.23 29.20
CA CYS A 192 6.47 -10.41 28.87
C CYS A 192 6.67 -10.95 27.45
N LEU A 193 5.87 -11.94 27.04
CA LEU A 193 5.92 -12.46 25.68
C LEU A 193 5.43 -11.44 24.64
N ALA A 194 4.37 -10.70 24.96
CA ALA A 194 3.79 -9.70 24.07
C ALA A 194 4.74 -8.51 23.82
N ILE A 195 5.47 -8.05 24.86
CA ILE A 195 6.54 -7.04 24.71
C ILE A 195 7.64 -7.54 23.78
N GLY A 196 8.10 -8.78 23.98
CA GLY A 196 9.09 -9.41 23.09
C GLY A 196 8.61 -9.48 21.64
N CYS A 197 7.33 -9.82 21.42
CA CYS A 197 6.70 -9.80 20.10
C CYS A 197 6.68 -8.38 19.50
N GLY A 198 6.26 -7.38 20.27
CA GLY A 198 6.22 -5.98 19.83
C GLY A 198 7.59 -5.44 19.40
N LEU A 199 8.63 -5.72 20.18
CA LEU A 199 10.02 -5.34 19.85
C LEU A 199 10.53 -6.07 18.59
N TRP A 200 10.23 -7.36 18.45
CA TRP A 200 10.59 -8.15 17.28
C TRP A 200 9.93 -7.60 16.00
N VAL A 201 8.63 -7.30 16.07
CA VAL A 201 7.88 -6.68 14.97
C VAL A 201 8.46 -5.31 14.63
N MET A 202 8.79 -4.49 15.62
CA MET A 202 9.40 -3.18 15.42
C MET A 202 10.73 -3.26 14.67
N LEU A 203 11.59 -4.22 15.04
CA LEU A 203 12.86 -4.49 14.36
C LEU A 203 12.62 -4.86 12.89
N LEU A 204 11.75 -5.84 12.63
CA LEU A 204 11.46 -6.31 11.28
C LEU A 204 10.85 -5.21 10.40
N MET A 205 9.92 -4.41 10.95
CA MET A 205 9.31 -3.30 10.21
C MET A 205 10.35 -2.25 9.83
N LYS A 206 11.29 -1.94 10.72
CA LYS A 206 12.40 -1.02 10.43
C LYS A 206 13.34 -1.57 9.36
N LEU A 207 13.63 -2.88 9.37
CA LEU A 207 14.44 -3.52 8.33
C LEU A 207 13.75 -3.47 6.96
N ILE A 208 12.44 -3.74 6.91
CA ILE A 208 11.65 -3.64 5.67
C ILE A 208 11.69 -2.22 5.11
N GLN A 209 11.60 -1.20 5.97
CA GLN A 209 11.71 0.20 5.54
C GLN A 209 13.07 0.53 4.95
N LEU A 210 14.16 0.13 5.62
CA LEU A 210 15.51 0.39 5.13
C LEU A 210 15.73 -0.26 3.75
N GLU A 211 15.21 -1.48 3.53
CA GLU A 211 15.27 -2.10 2.21
C GLU A 211 14.39 -1.37 1.19
N THR A 212 13.21 -0.86 1.56
CA THR A 212 12.40 -0.03 0.63
C THR A 212 13.09 1.27 0.20
N GLU A 213 13.83 1.91 1.11
CA GLU A 213 14.60 3.11 0.80
C GLU A 213 15.81 2.80 -0.10
N ARG A 214 16.48 1.67 0.15
CA ARG A 214 17.56 1.17 -0.72
C ARG A 214 17.05 0.84 -2.11
N GLU A 215 15.93 0.14 -2.25
CA GLU A 215 15.29 -0.13 -3.54
C GLU A 215 14.99 1.18 -4.29
N ALA A 216 14.46 2.20 -3.60
CA ALA A 216 14.19 3.51 -4.21
C ALA A 216 15.47 4.19 -4.71
N SER A 217 16.57 4.10 -3.95
CA SER A 217 17.88 4.67 -4.34
C SER A 217 18.52 3.93 -5.53
N ILE A 218 18.30 2.63 -5.66
CA ILE A 218 18.78 1.85 -6.81
C ILE A 218 17.93 2.20 -8.04
N ASN A 219 16.61 2.32 -7.88
CA ASN A 219 15.71 2.71 -8.96
C ASN A 219 15.97 4.14 -9.46
N SER A 220 16.43 5.07 -8.62
CA SER A 220 16.86 6.40 -9.10
C SER A 220 18.13 6.30 -9.95
N LYS A 221 19.12 5.50 -9.54
CA LYS A 221 20.34 5.28 -10.33
C LYS A 221 20.06 4.59 -11.67
N LEU A 222 19.08 3.67 -11.70
CA LEU A 222 18.63 3.05 -12.93
C LEU A 222 17.92 4.04 -13.87
N LYS A 223 17.34 5.12 -13.35
CA LYS A 223 16.78 6.22 -14.15
C LYS A 223 17.83 7.18 -14.68
N ASP A 224 19.04 7.15 -14.15
CA ASP A 224 20.15 7.96 -14.67
C ASP A 224 20.84 7.26 -15.87
N CYS A 225 20.31 6.12 -16.32
CA CYS A 225 20.77 5.27 -17.43
C CYS A 225 22.24 4.83 -17.31
N PRO A 226 22.53 3.58 -16.91
CA PRO A 226 23.91 3.10 -16.92
C PRO A 226 24.44 3.04 -18.36
N GLU A 227 25.62 3.62 -18.58
CA GLU A 227 26.28 3.62 -19.91
C GLU A 227 26.81 2.23 -20.27
N ASN A 228 27.23 1.46 -19.25
CA ASN A 228 27.86 0.15 -19.41
C ASN A 228 26.90 -0.99 -19.05
N HIS A 229 26.90 -2.05 -19.85
CA HIS A 229 26.13 -3.27 -19.58
C HIS A 229 26.52 -3.93 -18.26
N GLU A 230 27.81 -3.88 -17.89
CA GLU A 230 28.31 -4.43 -16.63
C GLU A 230 27.77 -3.65 -15.41
N GLU A 231 27.67 -2.33 -15.51
CA GLU A 231 27.11 -1.50 -14.46
C GLU A 231 25.61 -1.78 -14.26
N LEU A 232 24.87 -1.92 -15.36
CA LEU A 232 23.47 -2.33 -15.32
C LEU A 232 23.31 -3.69 -14.62
N GLN A 233 24.07 -4.71 -15.03
CA GLN A 233 24.01 -6.03 -14.40
C GLN A 233 24.30 -5.97 -12.90
N LYS A 234 25.27 -5.13 -12.50
CA LYS A 234 25.62 -4.91 -11.09
C LYS A 234 24.48 -4.24 -10.31
N LEU A 235 23.81 -3.24 -10.88
CA LEU A 235 22.66 -2.57 -10.26
C LEU A 235 21.45 -3.51 -10.17
N LEU A 236 21.16 -4.29 -11.21
CA LEU A 236 20.06 -5.25 -11.22
C LEU A 236 20.29 -6.41 -10.23
N LYS A 237 21.54 -6.89 -10.10
CA LYS A 237 21.89 -7.90 -9.08
C LYS A 237 21.72 -7.35 -7.66
N ARG A 238 22.08 -6.08 -7.43
CA ARG A 238 21.83 -5.40 -6.14
C ARG A 238 20.33 -5.28 -5.86
N GLN A 239 19.54 -4.93 -6.86
CA GLN A 239 18.09 -4.85 -6.74
C GLN A 239 17.45 -6.20 -6.42
N LEU A 240 17.84 -7.27 -7.13
CA LEU A 240 17.37 -8.63 -6.90
C LEU A 240 17.64 -9.07 -5.45
N ASN A 241 18.85 -8.85 -4.95
CA ASN A 241 19.21 -9.19 -3.58
C ASN A 241 18.43 -8.38 -2.54
N CYS A 242 18.22 -7.09 -2.80
CA CYS A 242 17.45 -6.20 -1.93
C CYS A 242 15.97 -6.63 -1.86
N GLY A 243 15.34 -6.88 -3.00
CA GLY A 243 13.95 -7.34 -3.07
C GLY A 243 13.74 -8.73 -2.50
N THR A 244 14.69 -9.65 -2.68
CA THR A 244 14.65 -10.98 -2.06
C THR A 244 14.75 -10.89 -0.53
N ARG A 245 15.66 -10.06 0.00
CA ARG A 245 15.77 -9.82 1.46
C ARG A 245 14.50 -9.19 2.03
N LYS A 246 13.92 -8.23 1.31
CA LYS A 246 12.64 -7.61 1.68
C LYS A 246 11.51 -8.64 1.72
N GLY A 247 11.41 -9.53 0.73
CA GLY A 247 10.46 -10.64 0.71
C GLY A 247 10.64 -11.58 1.90
N LEU A 248 11.90 -11.93 2.23
CA LEU A 248 12.23 -12.75 3.40
C LEU A 248 11.83 -12.08 4.73
N PHE A 249 12.10 -10.77 4.88
CA PHE A 249 11.70 -10.03 6.09
C PHE A 249 10.17 -9.94 6.22
N GLN A 250 9.45 -9.75 5.11
CA GLN A 250 7.98 -9.78 5.11
C GLN A 250 7.42 -11.17 5.47
N GLY A 251 8.03 -12.25 4.95
CA GLY A 251 7.66 -13.63 5.32
C GLY A 251 7.95 -13.93 6.79
N THR A 252 9.09 -13.47 7.30
CA THR A 252 9.48 -13.61 8.71
C THR A 252 8.57 -12.83 9.64
N LEU A 253 8.13 -11.64 9.23
CA LEU A 253 7.13 -10.86 9.96
C LEU A 253 5.81 -11.64 10.05
N ALA A 254 5.28 -12.15 8.93
CA ALA A 254 4.04 -12.90 8.92
C ALA A 254 4.11 -14.19 9.78
N GLY A 255 5.21 -14.94 9.70
CA GLY A 255 5.41 -16.17 10.48
C GLY A 255 5.62 -15.92 11.97
N SER A 256 6.41 -14.92 12.34
CA SER A 256 6.68 -14.58 13.75
C SER A 256 5.43 -14.07 14.48
N LEU A 257 4.57 -13.30 13.81
CA LEU A 257 3.29 -12.84 14.38
C LEU A 257 2.40 -14.02 14.80
N GLN A 258 2.31 -15.05 13.96
CA GLN A 258 1.54 -16.26 14.28
C GLN A 258 2.22 -17.06 15.39
N LEU A 259 3.54 -17.24 15.31
CA LEU A 259 4.35 -17.94 16.33
C LEU A 259 4.11 -17.37 17.74
N PHE A 260 4.25 -16.05 17.91
CA PHE A 260 4.09 -15.41 19.22
C PHE A 260 2.67 -15.52 19.76
N LEU A 261 1.65 -15.40 18.90
CA LEU A 261 0.25 -15.58 19.29
C LEU A 261 0.02 -16.98 19.87
N TYR A 262 0.52 -18.02 19.18
CA TYR A 262 0.36 -19.40 19.62
C TYR A 262 1.22 -19.75 20.84
N LEU A 263 2.44 -19.24 20.92
CA LEU A 263 3.27 -19.36 22.12
C LEU A 263 2.59 -18.71 23.33
N GLY A 264 1.94 -17.57 23.14
CA GLY A 264 1.21 -16.88 24.22
C GLY A 264 -0.01 -17.64 24.68
N MET A 265 -0.78 -18.22 23.76
CA MET A 265 -1.88 -19.11 24.10
C MET A 265 -1.38 -20.39 24.79
N GLY A 266 -0.30 -21.00 24.31
CA GLY A 266 0.24 -22.24 24.87
C GLY A 266 0.84 -22.05 26.27
N THR A 267 1.69 -21.04 26.45
CA THR A 267 2.25 -20.69 27.77
C THR A 267 1.17 -20.22 28.73
N GLY A 268 0.21 -19.43 28.24
CA GLY A 268 -0.95 -19.00 29.01
C GLY A 268 -1.84 -20.19 29.44
N ALA A 269 -1.97 -21.22 28.60
CA ALA A 269 -2.71 -22.43 28.95
C ALA A 269 -2.00 -23.26 30.03
N ILE A 270 -0.67 -23.46 29.91
CA ILE A 270 0.10 -24.22 30.91
C ILE A 270 0.02 -23.55 32.29
N TYR A 271 0.34 -22.25 32.33
CA TYR A 271 0.32 -21.51 33.59
C TYR A 271 -1.10 -21.23 34.09
N GLY A 272 -2.03 -20.98 33.17
CA GLY A 272 -3.45 -20.80 33.49
C GLY A 272 -4.07 -22.05 34.10
N ASN A 273 -3.79 -23.23 33.57
CA ASN A 273 -4.26 -24.49 34.16
C ASN A 273 -3.69 -24.68 35.56
N TRP A 274 -2.39 -24.43 35.75
CA TRP A 274 -1.79 -24.47 37.09
C TRP A 274 -2.43 -23.48 38.09
N LEU A 275 -2.90 -22.31 37.63
CA LEU A 275 -3.65 -21.36 38.45
C LEU A 275 -5.06 -21.87 38.80
N ILE A 276 -5.73 -22.52 37.85
CA ILE A 276 -7.08 -23.09 38.02
C ILE A 276 -7.02 -24.25 39.03
N ASP A 277 -6.03 -25.15 38.91
CA ASP A 277 -5.85 -26.29 39.82
C ASP A 277 -5.69 -25.87 41.29
N ARG A 278 -5.15 -24.66 41.52
CA ARG A 278 -4.97 -24.08 42.86
C ARG A 278 -6.15 -23.21 43.32
N GLY A 279 -7.22 -23.12 42.54
CA GLY A 279 -8.37 -22.26 42.82
C GLY A 279 -8.08 -20.76 42.78
N LEU A 280 -6.97 -20.35 42.14
CA LEU A 280 -6.54 -18.96 42.04
C LEU A 280 -7.15 -18.22 40.83
N MET A 281 -7.81 -18.96 39.94
CA MET A 281 -8.47 -18.45 38.74
C MET A 281 -9.82 -19.15 38.60
N GLU A 282 -10.90 -18.37 38.54
CA GLU A 282 -12.26 -18.89 38.49
C GLU A 282 -12.66 -19.43 37.11
N MET A 283 -12.13 -18.83 36.03
CA MET A 283 -12.62 -19.06 34.66
C MET A 283 -11.49 -19.33 33.65
N PRO A 284 -11.55 -20.43 32.87
CA PRO A 284 -10.52 -20.77 31.88
C PRO A 284 -10.53 -19.86 30.63
N SER A 285 -11.64 -19.17 30.32
CA SER A 285 -11.69 -18.26 29.17
C SER A 285 -10.76 -17.06 29.30
N TYR A 286 -10.36 -16.69 30.53
CA TYR A 286 -9.45 -15.57 30.77
C TYR A 286 -8.10 -15.77 30.11
N ILE A 287 -7.68 -17.02 29.91
CA ILE A 287 -6.46 -17.37 29.16
C ILE A 287 -6.58 -16.91 27.71
N PHE A 288 -7.69 -17.23 27.06
CA PHE A 288 -7.97 -16.83 25.70
C PHE A 288 -8.06 -15.30 25.57
N VAL A 289 -8.75 -14.63 26.50
CA VAL A 289 -8.91 -13.17 26.48
C VAL A 289 -7.56 -12.48 26.66
N CYS A 290 -6.74 -12.89 27.63
CA CYS A 290 -5.44 -12.26 27.87
C CYS A 290 -4.50 -12.40 26.66
N ALA A 291 -4.40 -13.60 26.07
CA ALA A 291 -3.55 -13.82 24.90
C ALA A 291 -4.05 -13.09 23.64
N SER A 292 -5.37 -13.09 23.41
CA SER A 292 -5.98 -12.50 22.22
C SER A 292 -6.13 -10.98 22.28
N THR A 293 -5.97 -10.36 23.45
CA THR A 293 -5.98 -8.89 23.61
C THR A 293 -4.57 -8.30 23.66
N LEU A 294 -3.67 -8.85 24.50
CA LEU A 294 -2.34 -8.30 24.71
C LEU A 294 -1.46 -8.41 23.46
N ILE A 295 -1.40 -9.59 22.83
CA ILE A 295 -0.47 -9.83 21.71
C ILE A 295 -0.80 -8.93 20.51
N PRO A 296 -2.07 -8.84 20.04
CA PRO A 296 -2.40 -7.92 18.95
C PRO A 296 -2.15 -6.44 19.28
N ALA A 297 -2.30 -6.03 20.54
CA ALA A 297 -2.04 -4.65 20.96
C ALA A 297 -0.55 -4.30 20.85
N PHE A 298 0.34 -5.17 21.33
CA PHE A 298 1.80 -4.97 21.20
C PHE A 298 2.27 -5.07 19.75
N VAL A 299 1.67 -5.96 18.94
CA VAL A 299 1.93 -6.03 17.50
C VAL A 299 1.57 -4.71 16.81
N ARG A 300 0.43 -4.11 17.16
CA ARG A 300 -0.01 -2.84 16.59
C ARG A 300 0.99 -1.71 16.88
N ILE A 301 1.57 -1.70 18.08
CA ILE A 301 2.64 -0.78 18.46
C ILE A 301 3.94 -1.09 17.72
N GLY A 302 4.30 -2.37 17.57
CA GLY A 302 5.45 -2.78 16.78
C GLY A 302 5.38 -2.32 15.32
N GLN A 303 4.17 -2.13 14.78
CA GLN A 303 3.95 -1.58 13.44
C GLN A 303 4.04 -0.04 13.36
N LEU A 304 4.19 0.68 14.46
CA LEU A 304 4.28 2.14 14.45
C LEU A 304 5.37 2.71 13.52
N PRO A 305 6.58 2.14 13.40
CA PRO A 305 7.59 2.68 12.49
C PRO A 305 7.09 2.87 11.06
N SER A 306 6.30 1.93 10.50
CA SER A 306 5.72 2.07 9.14
C SER A 306 4.70 3.19 9.05
N LEU A 307 3.96 3.41 10.11
CA LEU A 307 3.01 4.51 10.21
C LEU A 307 3.71 5.87 10.37
N LEU A 308 4.97 5.91 10.84
CA LEU A 308 5.72 7.16 11.01
C LEU A 308 6.36 7.67 9.70
N VAL A 309 6.43 6.88 8.62
CA VAL A 309 7.10 7.29 7.36
C VAL A 309 6.51 8.58 6.77
N PRO A 310 5.18 8.75 6.65
CA PRO A 310 4.62 10.01 6.18
C PRO A 310 5.01 11.19 7.10
N LEU A 311 5.05 10.98 8.43
CA LEU A 311 5.36 12.03 9.40
C LEU A 311 6.80 12.56 9.25
N GLN A 312 7.75 11.72 8.81
CA GLN A 312 9.13 12.13 8.54
C GLN A 312 9.24 13.18 7.41
N THR A 313 8.19 13.36 6.60
CA THR A 313 8.17 14.36 5.53
C THR A 313 7.69 15.74 5.98
N LEU A 314 7.07 15.85 7.17
CA LEU A 314 6.59 17.12 7.71
C LEU A 314 7.69 18.19 7.82
N PRO A 315 8.90 17.92 8.37
CA PRO A 315 9.94 18.93 8.47
C PRO A 315 10.44 19.40 7.10
N LYS A 316 10.44 18.52 6.09
CA LYS A 316 10.87 18.88 4.72
C LYS A 316 9.89 19.88 4.10
N VAL A 317 8.59 19.62 4.21
CA VAL A 317 7.56 20.54 3.70
C VAL A 317 7.52 21.84 4.50
N GLY A 318 7.67 21.78 5.84
CA GLY A 318 7.76 22.98 6.68
C GLY A 318 8.91 23.89 6.26
N ARG A 319 10.11 23.33 6.02
CA ARG A 319 11.28 24.07 5.50
C ARG A 319 11.01 24.67 4.11
N ALA A 320 10.44 23.89 3.19
CA ALA A 320 10.12 24.37 1.85
C ALA A 320 9.10 25.53 1.88
N MET A 321 8.03 25.41 2.66
CA MET A 321 7.04 26.48 2.84
C MET A 321 7.68 27.74 3.42
N LYS A 322 8.48 27.61 4.49
CA LYS A 322 9.15 28.75 5.11
C LYS A 322 10.15 29.41 4.17
N TYR A 323 10.88 28.63 3.37
CA TYR A 323 11.82 29.15 2.38
C TYR A 323 11.10 29.97 1.30
N VAL A 324 9.98 29.46 0.79
CA VAL A 324 9.17 30.18 -0.19
C VAL A 324 8.54 31.44 0.42
N GLU A 325 8.07 31.42 1.67
CA GLU A 325 7.48 32.61 2.31
C GLU A 325 8.53 33.68 2.71
N THR A 326 9.71 33.30 3.18
CA THR A 326 10.74 34.25 3.66
C THR A 326 11.37 35.09 2.55
N LYS A 327 11.47 34.57 1.32
CA LYS A 327 12.00 35.33 0.18
C LYS A 327 10.99 36.29 -0.47
N VAL A 328 9.72 36.28 -0.05
CA VAL A 328 8.69 37.24 -0.53
C VAL A 328 9.04 38.69 -0.15
N GLY A 329 9.99 38.91 0.79
CA GLY A 329 10.40 40.25 1.25
C GLY A 329 11.18 41.13 0.26
N LYS A 330 11.40 40.70 -1.00
CA LYS A 330 12.04 41.50 -2.05
C LYS A 330 11.29 41.40 -3.39
N THR A 331 9.97 41.59 -3.38
CA THR A 331 9.23 41.86 -4.61
C THR A 331 9.39 43.34 -5.00
N PRO A 332 9.53 43.68 -6.29
CA PRO A 332 9.40 45.07 -6.76
C PRO A 332 7.96 45.60 -6.55
N PHE A 333 6.96 44.72 -6.44
CA PHE A 333 5.55 45.07 -6.25
C PHE A 333 5.19 45.39 -4.79
N LYS A 334 5.72 46.48 -4.23
CA LYS A 334 4.96 47.19 -3.21
C LYS A 334 3.88 48.01 -3.93
N GLU A 335 2.67 48.09 -3.37
CA GLU A 335 1.61 49.04 -3.79
C GLU A 335 2.02 50.53 -3.66
N THR A 336 3.31 50.83 -3.50
CA THR A 336 3.87 52.18 -3.38
C THR A 336 4.66 52.58 -4.62
N ASP A 337 4.24 52.15 -5.80
CA ASP A 337 4.74 52.70 -7.05
C ASP A 337 3.81 53.83 -7.50
N VAL A 338 4.36 55.04 -7.53
CA VAL A 338 3.70 56.24 -8.04
C VAL A 338 3.32 56.01 -9.51
N VAL A 339 2.02 56.00 -9.81
CA VAL A 339 1.52 55.95 -11.18
C VAL A 339 1.84 57.28 -11.86
N LEU A 340 2.92 57.33 -12.65
CA LEU A 340 3.24 58.48 -13.49
C LEU A 340 2.29 58.50 -14.70
N GLU A 341 1.39 59.49 -14.75
CA GLU A 341 0.31 59.61 -15.75
C GLU A 341 0.76 59.98 -17.17
N GLU A 342 2.05 60.24 -17.43
CA GLU A 342 2.53 60.57 -18.78
C GLU A 342 3.88 59.91 -19.11
N LYS A 343 3.87 58.91 -20.00
CA LYS A 343 5.09 58.30 -20.54
C LYS A 343 5.69 59.16 -21.66
N ARG A 344 6.57 60.11 -21.35
CA ARG A 344 7.59 60.55 -22.32
C ARG A 344 8.64 59.43 -22.46
N LYS A 345 8.83 58.91 -23.67
CA LYS A 345 9.81 57.86 -23.99
C LYS A 345 11.24 58.40 -23.97
N GLN A 346 11.81 58.66 -22.79
CA GLN A 346 13.25 58.88 -22.62
C GLN A 346 13.83 57.72 -21.82
N PHE A 347 14.61 56.86 -22.47
CA PHE A 347 15.36 55.79 -21.81
C PHE A 347 16.78 56.29 -21.54
N LEU A 348 17.09 56.59 -20.28
CA LEU A 348 18.43 56.97 -19.85
C LEU A 348 19.11 55.73 -19.27
N VAL A 349 19.95 55.08 -20.08
CA VAL A 349 20.71 53.90 -19.65
C VAL A 349 22.03 54.39 -19.04
N SER A 350 22.05 54.60 -17.73
CA SER A 350 23.30 54.76 -16.97
C SER A 350 24.00 53.40 -16.81
N TYR A 351 25.33 53.37 -16.86
CA TYR A 351 26.13 52.15 -16.74
C TYR A 351 25.70 51.27 -15.54
N PHE A 352 25.03 50.15 -15.81
CA PHE A 352 24.71 49.12 -14.82
C PHE A 352 25.60 47.91 -15.06
N LYS A 353 26.41 47.54 -14.07
CA LYS A 353 27.12 46.26 -14.05
C LYS A 353 26.15 45.20 -13.52
N VAL A 354 25.53 44.45 -14.43
CA VAL A 354 24.65 43.32 -14.08
C VAL A 354 25.50 42.06 -14.00
N GLU A 355 25.85 41.64 -12.79
CA GLU A 355 26.46 40.32 -12.55
C GLU A 355 25.33 39.29 -12.47
N VAL A 356 25.02 38.65 -13.60
CA VAL A 356 24.18 37.45 -13.62
C VAL A 356 25.00 36.34 -12.97
N GLY A 357 24.54 35.80 -11.83
CA GLY A 357 25.21 34.71 -11.13
C GLY A 357 25.38 33.50 -12.05
N THR A 358 26.59 33.30 -12.57
CA THR A 358 26.91 32.25 -13.54
C THR A 358 26.99 30.86 -12.88
N LEU A 359 26.43 29.87 -13.58
CA LEU A 359 26.96 28.50 -13.61
C LEU A 359 27.75 28.35 -14.93
N PRO A 360 28.93 27.71 -14.96
CA PRO A 360 29.66 27.48 -16.18
C PRO A 360 29.19 26.16 -16.80
N GLU A 361 28.54 26.22 -17.96
CA GLU A 361 28.78 25.25 -19.05
C GLU A 361 28.11 25.71 -20.35
N LYS A 362 28.86 25.50 -21.44
CA LYS A 362 28.62 26.00 -22.79
C LYS A 362 27.29 25.50 -23.36
N LEU A 363 26.42 26.40 -23.82
CA LEU A 363 25.35 26.08 -24.77
C LEU A 363 25.66 26.70 -26.13
N HIS A 364 25.94 25.85 -27.11
CA HIS A 364 26.00 26.24 -28.51
C HIS A 364 24.59 26.56 -29.02
N HIS A 365 24.49 27.64 -29.80
CA HIS A 365 23.29 28.03 -30.53
C HIS A 365 22.75 26.89 -31.40
N HIS A 366 21.46 26.56 -31.25
CA HIS A 366 20.67 25.97 -32.33
C HIS A 366 19.35 26.73 -32.51
N LYS A 367 19.14 27.16 -33.75
CA LYS A 367 17.94 27.83 -34.26
C LYS A 367 16.73 26.90 -34.11
N SER A 368 15.68 27.36 -33.43
CA SER A 368 14.38 26.68 -33.39
C SER A 368 13.60 26.99 -34.66
N HIS A 369 13.47 25.98 -35.53
CA HIS A 369 12.53 25.98 -36.64
C HIS A 369 11.09 25.75 -36.13
N ALA A 370 10.18 26.59 -36.58
CA ALA A 370 8.75 26.32 -36.63
C ALA A 370 8.49 25.18 -37.63
N PHE A 371 7.61 24.22 -37.32
CA PHE A 371 6.83 23.50 -38.34
C PHE A 371 5.55 22.84 -37.80
N HIS A 372 4.69 22.57 -38.77
CA HIS A 372 3.23 22.53 -38.79
C HIS A 372 2.50 21.42 -38.02
N ARG A 373 1.29 21.81 -37.58
CA ARG A 373 0.12 20.99 -37.26
C ARG A 373 -0.55 20.54 -38.58
N VAL A 374 -0.68 19.23 -38.79
CA VAL A 374 -1.61 18.66 -39.80
C VAL A 374 -2.79 18.03 -39.07
N ARG A 375 -3.97 18.52 -39.43
CA ARG A 375 -5.29 18.03 -39.04
C ARG A 375 -5.77 17.08 -40.13
N ARG A 376 -6.28 15.90 -39.80
CA ARG A 376 -7.31 15.23 -40.61
C ARG A 376 -8.37 14.58 -39.73
N ASN A 377 -9.60 15.02 -39.98
CA ASN A 377 -10.82 14.31 -39.64
C ASN A 377 -10.88 13.02 -40.47
N CYS A 378 -11.35 11.93 -39.88
CA CYS A 378 -12.32 11.03 -40.50
C CYS A 378 -13.18 10.43 -39.38
N ALA A 379 -14.49 10.54 -39.58
CA ALA A 379 -15.52 10.14 -38.64
C ALA A 379 -15.91 8.67 -38.82
N ASN A 380 -16.50 8.13 -37.76
CA ASN A 380 -17.54 7.08 -37.72
C ASN A 380 -17.25 5.70 -38.33
N HIS A 381 -17.18 4.70 -37.45
CA HIS A 381 -18.02 3.48 -37.50
C HIS A 381 -17.90 2.75 -36.15
N TRP A 382 -18.76 3.11 -35.18
CA TRP A 382 -18.82 2.47 -33.85
C TRP A 382 -19.81 1.31 -33.76
N PHE A 383 -20.40 0.88 -34.88
CA PHE A 383 -21.53 -0.07 -34.90
C PHE A 383 -21.18 -1.53 -35.24
N LEU A 384 -19.90 -1.86 -35.47
CA LEU A 384 -19.43 -3.23 -35.70
C LEU A 384 -18.45 -3.76 -34.62
N TYR A 385 -18.07 -2.91 -33.66
CA TYR A 385 -17.15 -3.27 -32.58
C TYR A 385 -17.85 -4.02 -31.42
N ILE A 386 -19.18 -4.04 -31.40
CA ILE A 386 -20.00 -4.68 -30.36
C ILE A 386 -20.35 -6.13 -30.71
N ILE A 387 -20.21 -6.56 -31.97
CA ILE A 387 -20.50 -7.94 -32.40
C ILE A 387 -19.22 -8.82 -32.45
N ALA A 388 -18.03 -8.23 -32.51
CA ALA A 388 -16.76 -8.96 -32.39
C ALA A 388 -16.35 -9.31 -30.95
N LEU A 389 -16.95 -8.65 -29.94
CA LEU A 389 -16.65 -8.84 -28.52
C LEU A 389 -17.36 -10.04 -27.88
N ILE A 390 -18.21 -10.76 -28.62
CA ILE A 390 -18.99 -11.91 -28.11
C ILE A 390 -18.48 -13.27 -28.66
N CYS A 391 -17.54 -13.33 -29.62
CA CYS A 391 -17.08 -14.59 -30.23
C CYS A 391 -15.57 -14.91 -30.14
N CYS A 392 -14.78 -14.27 -29.29
CA CYS A 392 -13.35 -14.64 -29.10
C CYS A 392 -12.98 -14.94 -27.65
N GLY A 393 -13.88 -15.63 -26.95
CA GLY A 393 -13.54 -16.44 -25.80
C GLY A 393 -13.16 -17.85 -26.27
N MET A 394 -11.99 -18.31 -25.84
CA MET A 394 -11.50 -19.69 -25.85
C MET A 394 -10.67 -20.16 -27.06
N MET A 395 -9.50 -20.70 -26.71
CA MET A 395 -8.58 -21.56 -27.47
C MET A 395 -7.65 -20.90 -28.49
N GLY A 396 -6.38 -21.30 -28.40
CA GLY A 396 -5.29 -20.79 -29.20
C GLY A 396 -5.32 -21.29 -30.64
N ALA A 397 -4.84 -20.45 -31.54
CA ALA A 397 -4.29 -20.85 -32.82
C ALA A 397 -3.24 -19.80 -33.24
N SER A 398 -2.09 -20.29 -33.64
CA SER A 398 -1.03 -19.58 -34.35
C SER A 398 -1.56 -18.89 -35.61
N ALA A 399 -1.27 -17.60 -35.79
CA ALA A 399 -1.41 -16.94 -37.08
C ALA A 399 -0.04 -16.40 -37.50
N ALA A 400 0.65 -17.16 -38.35
CA ALA A 400 1.71 -16.63 -39.19
C ALA A 400 1.03 -15.77 -40.28
N ALA A 401 1.21 -14.47 -40.22
CA ALA A 401 0.82 -13.59 -41.32
C ALA A 401 1.96 -13.57 -42.35
N VAL A 402 1.74 -14.23 -43.48
CA VAL A 402 2.58 -14.11 -44.68
C VAL A 402 1.87 -13.13 -45.62
N THR A 403 2.44 -11.94 -45.80
CA THR A 403 2.04 -11.03 -46.87
C THR A 403 3.02 -11.15 -48.02
N LYS A 404 2.50 -11.59 -49.18
CA LYS A 404 3.23 -11.69 -50.44
C LYS A 404 3.24 -10.32 -51.12
N GLN A 405 4.43 -9.74 -51.31
CA GLN A 405 4.64 -8.68 -52.31
C GLN A 405 5.90 -9.02 -53.10
N ASN A 406 5.73 -9.21 -54.42
CA ASN A 406 6.76 -9.38 -55.45
C ASN A 406 7.69 -10.60 -55.33
N GLY A 407 7.13 -11.81 -55.42
CA GLY A 407 7.77 -12.94 -56.13
C GLY A 407 9.03 -13.60 -55.57
N ASN A 408 9.77 -13.02 -54.61
CA ASN A 408 11.00 -13.59 -54.08
C ASN A 408 10.93 -13.82 -52.57
N MET A 409 11.26 -15.05 -52.13
CA MET A 409 11.48 -15.36 -50.72
C MET A 409 12.82 -14.78 -50.28
N PHE A 410 12.78 -13.71 -49.49
CA PHE A 410 13.91 -13.31 -48.66
C PHE A 410 13.71 -13.85 -47.25
N GLU A 411 14.71 -14.57 -46.74
CA GLU A 411 14.78 -15.05 -45.36
C GLU A 411 14.55 -13.90 -44.38
N TRP A 412 13.48 -14.00 -43.60
CA TRP A 412 13.27 -13.14 -42.45
C TRP A 412 14.26 -13.54 -41.35
N TYR A 413 15.21 -12.66 -41.05
CA TYR A 413 15.96 -12.73 -39.81
C TYR A 413 14.98 -12.70 -38.63
N ASN A 414 15.01 -13.75 -37.81
CA ASN A 414 14.15 -14.00 -36.65
C ASN A 414 13.89 -12.72 -35.84
N LYS A 415 12.65 -12.22 -35.85
CA LYS A 415 12.15 -11.32 -34.79
C LYS A 415 12.38 -12.02 -33.45
N PRO A 416 13.07 -11.42 -32.46
CA PRO A 416 13.11 -11.99 -31.13
C PRO A 416 11.68 -11.90 -30.55
N ASN A 417 10.95 -13.01 -30.58
CA ASN A 417 9.66 -13.12 -29.92
C ASN A 417 9.89 -12.94 -28.41
N ILE A 418 9.74 -11.70 -27.92
CA ILE A 418 9.89 -11.34 -26.50
C ILE A 418 8.94 -12.18 -25.63
N ARG A 419 7.79 -12.60 -26.17
CA ARG A 419 6.90 -13.59 -25.53
C ARG A 419 7.61 -14.91 -25.22
N ILE A 420 8.39 -15.46 -26.17
CA ILE A 420 9.11 -16.73 -25.98
C ILE A 420 10.28 -16.53 -24.98
N TYR A 421 10.93 -15.37 -24.98
CA TYR A 421 12.00 -15.05 -24.01
C TYR A 421 11.47 -14.77 -22.60
N PHE A 422 10.30 -14.14 -22.47
CA PHE A 422 9.60 -13.97 -21.19
C PHE A 422 9.21 -15.32 -20.61
N TYR A 423 8.65 -16.22 -21.43
CA TYR A 423 8.30 -17.59 -21.02
C TYR A 423 9.55 -18.46 -20.72
N LYS A 424 10.63 -18.38 -21.52
CA LYS A 424 11.90 -19.09 -21.23
C LYS A 424 12.59 -18.53 -19.98
N GLY A 425 12.54 -17.22 -19.76
CA GLY A 425 13.07 -16.55 -18.57
C GLY A 425 12.29 -16.90 -17.30
N ALA A 426 10.97 -17.03 -17.42
CA ALA A 426 10.08 -17.43 -16.33
C ALA A 426 10.21 -18.91 -15.94
N LYS A 427 10.76 -19.78 -16.81
CA LYS A 427 10.88 -21.23 -16.52
C LYS A 427 11.61 -21.55 -15.22
N HIS A 428 12.75 -20.91 -14.94
CA HIS A 428 13.46 -21.08 -13.67
C HIS A 428 12.76 -20.39 -12.50
N ALA A 429 12.10 -19.25 -12.73
CA ALA A 429 11.32 -18.56 -11.69
C ALA A 429 10.07 -19.36 -11.29
N TYR A 430 9.53 -20.16 -12.21
CA TYR A 430 8.38 -21.03 -12.04
C TYR A 430 8.70 -22.22 -11.11
N GLU A 431 9.91 -22.77 -11.17
CA GLU A 431 10.36 -23.81 -10.24
C GLU A 431 10.38 -23.30 -8.80
N TYR A 432 10.97 -22.13 -8.55
CA TYR A 432 10.95 -21.49 -7.22
C TYR A 432 9.54 -21.08 -6.78
N LEU A 433 8.67 -20.74 -7.72
CA LEU A 433 7.27 -20.41 -7.46
C LEU A 433 6.50 -21.66 -7.02
N ILE A 434 6.70 -22.81 -7.68
CA ILE A 434 6.11 -24.10 -7.28
C ILE A 434 6.62 -24.53 -5.92
N VAL A 435 7.94 -24.51 -5.70
CA VAL A 435 8.54 -24.88 -4.40
C VAL A 435 8.10 -23.92 -3.30
N GLY A 436 8.01 -22.63 -3.61
CA GLY A 436 7.45 -21.62 -2.72
C GLY A 436 6.00 -21.94 -2.35
N LEU A 437 5.20 -22.36 -3.33
CA LEU A 437 3.81 -22.76 -3.14
C LEU A 437 3.71 -23.98 -2.22
N THR A 438 4.43 -25.06 -2.50
CA THR A 438 4.35 -26.31 -1.74
C THR A 438 4.77 -26.13 -0.28
N VAL A 439 5.88 -25.43 -0.05
CA VAL A 439 6.38 -25.15 1.31
C VAL A 439 5.41 -24.27 2.10
N PHE A 440 4.72 -23.33 1.45
CA PHE A 440 3.71 -22.51 2.11
C PHE A 440 2.43 -23.27 2.41
N ILE A 441 1.96 -24.12 1.49
CA ILE A 441 0.76 -24.93 1.65
C ILE A 441 0.89 -25.83 2.89
N CYS A 442 2.06 -26.43 3.10
CA CYS A 442 2.35 -27.19 4.33
C CYS A 442 2.22 -26.35 5.61
N GLY A 443 2.55 -25.06 5.59
CA GLY A 443 2.37 -24.16 6.73
C GLY A 443 0.91 -23.77 7.00
N VAL A 444 0.07 -23.75 5.96
CA VAL A 444 -1.36 -23.35 6.04
C VAL A 444 -2.26 -24.47 6.53
N ILE A 445 -1.97 -25.72 6.15
CA ILE A 445 -2.69 -26.91 6.64
C ILE A 445 -2.67 -26.97 8.18
N GLY A 446 -1.60 -26.46 8.82
CA GLY A 446 -1.51 -26.30 10.28
C GLY A 446 -2.57 -25.36 10.89
N GLY A 447 -3.18 -24.45 10.11
CA GLY A 447 -4.26 -23.56 10.55
C GLY A 447 -5.58 -24.26 10.80
N GLY A 448 -6.00 -25.15 9.89
CA GLY A 448 -7.18 -26.00 10.10
C GLY A 448 -6.99 -27.00 11.24
N LEU A 449 -5.77 -27.52 11.38
CA LEU A 449 -5.39 -28.46 12.45
C LEU A 449 -5.34 -27.79 13.84
N PHE A 450 -5.22 -26.46 13.95
CA PHE A 450 -5.27 -25.78 15.27
C PHE A 450 -6.68 -25.80 15.89
N GLY A 451 -7.74 -25.75 15.07
CA GLY A 451 -9.10 -26.04 15.54
C GLY A 451 -9.25 -27.45 16.13
N TYR A 452 -8.34 -28.35 15.75
CA TYR A 452 -8.21 -29.71 16.26
C TYR A 452 -7.28 -29.82 17.49
N SER A 453 -6.18 -29.07 17.55
CA SER A 453 -5.29 -29.04 18.74
C SER A 453 -5.90 -28.32 19.95
N SER A 454 -6.66 -27.25 19.70
CA SER A 454 -7.55 -26.66 20.72
C SER A 454 -8.65 -27.62 21.16
N GLU A 455 -9.00 -28.60 20.33
CA GLU A 455 -9.93 -29.67 20.67
C GLU A 455 -9.38 -30.65 21.70
N SER A 456 -8.09 -31.00 21.64
CA SER A 456 -7.46 -31.78 22.69
C SER A 456 -7.40 -30.98 23.99
N SER A 457 -6.89 -29.75 23.94
CA SER A 457 -6.71 -28.90 25.14
C SER A 457 -8.01 -28.63 25.92
N ILE A 458 -9.16 -28.47 25.24
CA ILE A 458 -10.46 -28.17 25.88
C ILE A 458 -11.21 -29.46 26.30
N LYS A 459 -11.15 -30.56 25.54
CA LYS A 459 -11.76 -31.85 25.96
C LYS A 459 -11.04 -32.41 27.18
N LYS A 460 -9.71 -32.38 27.15
CA LYS A 460 -8.86 -32.75 28.29
C LYS A 460 -9.04 -31.82 29.48
N LEU A 461 -9.44 -30.56 29.29
CA LEU A 461 -9.82 -29.66 30.40
C LEU A 461 -11.02 -30.18 31.22
N ARG A 462 -11.91 -30.97 30.60
CA ARG A 462 -13.09 -31.56 31.26
C ARG A 462 -12.79 -32.92 31.88
N GLU A 463 -11.92 -33.71 31.25
CA GLU A 463 -11.55 -35.06 31.71
C GLU A 463 -10.36 -35.06 32.68
N LEU A 464 -9.52 -34.02 32.69
CA LEU A 464 -8.28 -33.95 33.48
C LEU A 464 -8.29 -32.94 34.62
N LEU A 465 -9.45 -32.43 35.01
CA LEU A 465 -9.61 -31.74 36.29
C LEU A 465 -9.18 -32.62 37.50
N PHE A 466 -8.83 -33.90 37.29
CA PHE A 466 -8.29 -34.80 38.31
C PHE A 466 -6.93 -35.47 38.01
N GLU A 467 -6.40 -35.49 36.77
CA GLU A 467 -5.29 -36.41 36.42
C GLU A 467 -4.04 -35.78 35.77
N CYS A 468 -4.09 -34.58 35.17
CA CYS A 468 -2.93 -34.00 34.45
C CYS A 468 -2.07 -32.99 35.21
N SER A 469 -2.15 -32.94 36.54
CA SER A 469 -1.10 -32.25 37.31
C SER A 469 0.29 -32.90 37.13
N LYS A 470 0.39 -34.15 36.63
CA LYS A 470 1.67 -34.89 36.57
C LYS A 470 2.47 -34.79 35.26
N ASN A 471 1.83 -34.57 34.10
CA ASN A 471 2.52 -34.64 32.80
C ASN A 471 2.29 -33.36 31.99
N GLY A 472 2.97 -32.28 32.38
CA GLY A 472 2.98 -31.00 31.68
C GLY A 472 3.72 -31.04 30.34
N PHE A 473 3.18 -31.76 29.36
CA PHE A 473 3.68 -31.74 27.99
C PHE A 473 2.68 -31.06 27.06
N ILE A 474 3.14 -29.98 26.41
CA ILE A 474 2.56 -29.50 25.17
C ILE A 474 2.53 -30.71 24.22
N GLU A 475 1.36 -31.05 23.69
CA GLU A 475 1.24 -32.16 22.74
C GLU A 475 2.22 -31.94 21.58
N LYS A 476 2.96 -33.00 21.19
CA LYS A 476 3.93 -32.96 20.08
C LYS A 476 3.31 -32.37 18.80
N GLU A 477 2.00 -32.55 18.63
CA GLU A 477 1.20 -32.00 17.54
C GLU A 477 1.13 -30.46 17.55
N THR A 478 0.97 -29.82 18.72
CA THR A 478 0.93 -28.35 18.82
C THR A 478 2.29 -27.75 18.47
N VAL A 479 3.39 -28.38 18.89
CA VAL A 479 4.76 -27.95 18.55
C VAL A 479 5.03 -28.13 17.05
N MET A 480 4.59 -29.23 16.46
CA MET A 480 4.74 -29.47 15.02
C MET A 480 3.93 -28.45 14.18
N VAL A 481 2.71 -28.13 14.59
CA VAL A 481 1.87 -27.08 13.96
C VAL A 481 2.51 -25.70 14.13
N LEU A 482 3.11 -25.41 15.28
CA LEU A 482 3.80 -24.16 15.54
C LEU A 482 5.02 -23.99 14.60
N MET A 483 5.82 -25.04 14.46
CA MET A 483 7.00 -25.05 13.60
C MET A 483 6.64 -24.96 12.12
N SER A 484 5.55 -25.60 11.69
CA SER A 484 5.08 -25.49 10.29
C SER A 484 4.55 -24.09 9.98
N LYS A 485 3.80 -23.47 10.91
CA LYS A 485 3.31 -22.09 10.77
C LYS A 485 4.39 -21.03 10.80
N TYR A 486 5.51 -21.28 11.46
CA TYR A 486 6.65 -20.35 11.45
C TYR A 486 7.51 -20.51 10.20
N THR A 487 7.86 -21.73 9.82
CA THR A 487 8.81 -22.00 8.74
C THR A 487 8.23 -21.79 7.34
N GLY A 488 6.93 -22.07 7.14
CA GLY A 488 6.24 -21.86 5.86
C GLY A 488 6.32 -20.41 5.36
N PRO A 489 5.84 -19.43 6.15
CA PRO A 489 5.90 -18.00 5.82
C PRO A 489 7.28 -17.46 5.48
N ILE A 490 8.30 -17.89 6.24
CA ILE A 490 9.69 -17.46 6.03
C ILE A 490 10.20 -17.96 4.69
N LYS A 491 10.09 -19.27 4.45
CA LYS A 491 10.62 -19.90 3.24
C LYS A 491 9.91 -19.40 1.99
N GLY A 492 8.57 -19.30 1.99
CA GLY A 492 7.90 -18.77 0.80
C GLY A 492 8.11 -17.28 0.61
N GLY A 493 8.15 -16.45 1.66
CA GLY A 493 8.38 -15.02 1.49
C GLY A 493 9.71 -14.74 0.77
N GLY A 494 10.75 -15.53 1.07
CA GLY A 494 12.02 -15.49 0.35
C GLY A 494 11.90 -16.01 -1.09
N LEU A 495 11.26 -17.16 -1.31
CA LEU A 495 11.14 -17.81 -2.62
C LEU A 495 10.28 -17.00 -3.61
N PHE A 496 9.12 -16.48 -3.17
CA PHE A 496 8.26 -15.60 -3.97
C PHE A 496 8.93 -14.24 -4.22
N GLY A 497 9.65 -13.70 -3.23
CA GLY A 497 10.47 -12.49 -3.40
C GLY A 497 11.58 -12.67 -4.44
N TYR A 498 12.25 -13.83 -4.46
CA TYR A 498 13.27 -14.14 -5.45
C TYR A 498 12.68 -14.34 -6.86
N SER A 499 11.59 -15.11 -6.97
CA SER A 499 10.94 -15.42 -8.24
C SER A 499 10.44 -14.16 -8.97
N SER A 500 9.77 -13.27 -8.24
CA SER A 500 9.27 -11.99 -8.77
C SER A 500 10.40 -11.07 -9.23
N GLU A 501 11.41 -10.83 -8.38
CA GLU A 501 12.55 -9.97 -8.71
C GLU A 501 13.42 -10.55 -9.82
N SER A 502 13.60 -11.88 -9.86
CA SER A 502 14.34 -12.52 -10.94
C SER A 502 13.63 -12.35 -12.29
N SER A 503 12.30 -12.39 -12.31
CA SER A 503 11.51 -12.19 -13.53
C SER A 503 11.62 -10.75 -14.03
N ILE A 504 11.60 -9.79 -13.11
CA ILE A 504 11.77 -8.36 -13.44
C ILE A 504 13.20 -8.08 -13.89
N LYS A 505 14.21 -8.66 -13.25
CA LYS A 505 15.60 -8.52 -13.66
C LYS A 505 15.78 -8.91 -15.13
N LYS A 506 15.24 -10.06 -15.54
CA LYS A 506 15.28 -10.51 -16.94
C LYS A 506 14.53 -9.57 -17.88
N LEU A 507 13.34 -9.11 -17.48
CA LEU A 507 12.58 -8.12 -18.26
C LEU A 507 13.38 -6.82 -18.45
N ARG A 508 14.11 -6.38 -17.40
CA ARG A 508 14.97 -5.19 -17.44
C ARG A 508 16.21 -5.40 -18.33
N GLU A 509 16.79 -6.60 -18.32
CA GLU A 509 17.91 -6.96 -19.21
C GLU A 509 17.47 -6.94 -20.69
N LEU A 510 16.32 -7.54 -21.01
CA LEU A 510 15.77 -7.58 -22.37
C LEU A 510 15.46 -6.19 -22.93
N LEU A 511 14.77 -5.36 -22.14
CA LEU A 511 14.43 -4.00 -22.55
C LEU A 511 15.69 -3.13 -22.80
N PHE A 512 16.76 -3.37 -22.03
CA PHE A 512 18.03 -2.69 -22.27
C PHE A 512 18.76 -3.20 -23.52
N GLU A 513 18.70 -4.50 -23.78
CA GLU A 513 19.25 -5.09 -25.01
C GLU A 513 18.54 -4.56 -26.26
N CYS A 514 17.20 -4.41 -26.21
CA CYS A 514 16.43 -3.73 -27.25
C CYS A 514 16.90 -2.28 -27.47
N SER A 515 17.26 -1.56 -26.40
CA SER A 515 17.80 -0.21 -26.52
C SER A 515 19.17 -0.20 -27.19
N LYS A 516 20.05 -1.12 -26.81
CA LYS A 516 21.40 -1.23 -27.37
C LYS A 516 21.36 -1.54 -28.88
N ASN A 517 20.42 -2.36 -29.29
CA ASN A 517 20.23 -2.74 -30.69
C ASN A 517 19.55 -1.64 -31.53
N GLY A 518 19.30 -0.45 -30.96
CA GLY A 518 18.74 0.70 -31.67
C GLY A 518 17.22 0.64 -31.87
N PHE A 519 16.53 -0.37 -31.35
CA PHE A 519 15.08 -0.49 -31.50
C PHE A 519 14.29 0.49 -30.63
N ILE A 520 14.87 0.96 -29.53
CA ILE A 520 14.19 1.85 -28.57
C ILE A 520 15.19 2.88 -28.02
N GLU A 521 14.82 4.16 -28.08
CA GLU A 521 15.58 5.22 -27.43
C GLU A 521 15.77 4.95 -25.93
N LYS A 522 16.96 5.26 -25.41
CA LYS A 522 17.32 5.04 -24.00
C LYS A 522 16.34 5.71 -23.03
N GLU A 523 15.88 6.92 -23.33
CA GLU A 523 14.92 7.66 -22.50
C GLU A 523 13.55 6.96 -22.44
N THR A 524 13.09 6.45 -23.58
CA THR A 524 11.83 5.70 -23.69
C THR A 524 11.91 4.40 -22.89
N VAL A 525 13.03 3.67 -22.94
CA VAL A 525 13.22 2.47 -22.11
C VAL A 525 13.11 2.78 -20.63
N MET A 526 13.75 3.84 -20.14
CA MET A 526 13.66 4.21 -18.71
C MET A 526 12.24 4.57 -18.27
N LEU A 527 11.49 5.23 -19.15
CA LEU A 527 10.08 5.51 -18.93
C LEU A 527 9.27 4.20 -18.85
N LEU A 528 9.47 3.26 -19.78
CA LEU A 528 8.82 1.95 -19.80
C LEU A 528 9.15 1.14 -18.54
N MET A 529 10.42 1.10 -18.13
CA MET A 529 10.87 0.42 -16.92
C MET A 529 10.17 0.95 -15.68
N SER A 530 10.16 2.27 -15.51
CA SER A 530 9.58 2.89 -14.33
C SER A 530 8.06 2.75 -14.26
N LYS A 531 7.39 2.72 -15.42
CA LYS A 531 5.93 2.71 -15.53
C LYS A 531 5.31 1.31 -15.42
N TYR A 532 5.92 0.31 -16.04
CA TYR A 532 5.30 -1.01 -16.21
C TYR A 532 5.88 -2.11 -15.32
N THR A 533 7.12 -1.99 -14.82
CA THR A 533 7.74 -3.06 -14.01
C THR A 533 7.05 -3.26 -12.65
N GLY A 534 6.56 -2.20 -12.02
CA GLY A 534 5.87 -2.27 -10.72
C GLY A 534 4.54 -3.05 -10.77
N PRO A 535 3.61 -2.72 -11.68
CA PRO A 535 2.38 -3.50 -11.85
C PRO A 535 2.64 -4.97 -12.22
N ILE A 536 3.62 -5.23 -13.10
CA ILE A 536 4.00 -6.59 -13.49
C ILE A 536 4.51 -7.39 -12.28
N LYS A 537 5.37 -6.77 -11.46
CA LYS A 537 5.86 -7.34 -10.19
C LYS A 537 4.73 -7.79 -9.28
N GLY A 538 3.73 -6.92 -9.09
CA GLY A 538 2.64 -7.14 -8.13
C GLY A 538 1.82 -8.42 -8.36
N ALA A 539 1.82 -8.96 -9.58
CA ALA A 539 1.12 -10.20 -9.90
C ALA A 539 1.90 -11.47 -9.53
N PHE A 540 3.24 -11.41 -9.45
CA PHE A 540 4.11 -12.56 -9.14
C PHE A 540 4.73 -12.49 -7.73
N ASP A 541 4.48 -11.40 -7.01
CA ASP A 541 4.92 -11.14 -5.64
C ASP A 541 4.20 -12.02 -4.59
N ASN A 542 4.52 -11.78 -3.32
CA ASN A 542 3.87 -12.33 -2.11
C ASN A 542 2.31 -12.23 -2.09
N ARG A 543 1.69 -11.51 -3.01
CA ARG A 543 0.23 -11.40 -3.14
C ARG A 543 -0.39 -12.65 -3.78
N LEU A 544 0.30 -13.26 -4.75
CA LEU A 544 -0.14 -14.51 -5.38
C LEU A 544 -0.18 -15.64 -4.34
N SER A 545 0.86 -15.72 -3.48
CA SER A 545 0.89 -16.71 -2.41
C SER A 545 -0.26 -16.47 -1.43
N ALA A 546 -0.46 -15.22 -0.96
CA ALA A 546 -1.59 -14.84 -0.11
C ALA A 546 -2.96 -15.26 -0.69
N PHE A 547 -3.15 -15.10 -2.00
CA PHE A 547 -4.36 -15.55 -2.68
C PHE A 547 -4.54 -17.07 -2.59
N ILE A 548 -3.54 -17.85 -3.02
CA ILE A 548 -3.64 -19.32 -3.04
C ILE A 548 -3.84 -19.88 -1.63
N ILE A 549 -3.18 -19.29 -0.64
CA ILE A 549 -3.35 -19.61 0.78
C ILE A 549 -4.78 -19.33 1.24
N GLY A 550 -5.35 -18.18 0.86
CA GLY A 550 -6.71 -17.82 1.24
C GLY A 550 -7.72 -18.87 0.76
N VAL A 551 -7.60 -19.32 -0.50
CA VAL A 551 -8.48 -20.36 -1.05
C VAL A 551 -8.31 -21.67 -0.28
N LEU A 552 -7.07 -22.13 -0.12
CA LEU A 552 -6.77 -23.40 0.54
C LEU A 552 -7.16 -23.39 2.02
N SER A 553 -6.96 -22.28 2.73
CA SER A 553 -7.31 -22.15 4.14
C SER A 553 -8.82 -22.24 4.37
N ILE A 554 -9.63 -21.66 3.47
CA ILE A 554 -11.09 -21.80 3.51
C ILE A 554 -11.48 -23.26 3.28
N VAL A 555 -10.96 -23.89 2.22
CA VAL A 555 -11.27 -25.29 1.88
C VAL A 555 -10.88 -26.22 3.04
N CYS A 556 -9.67 -26.11 3.56
CA CYS A 556 -9.23 -26.88 4.73
C CYS A 556 -10.08 -26.56 5.98
N GLY A 557 -10.46 -25.31 6.19
CA GLY A 557 -11.32 -24.88 7.30
C GLY A 557 -12.69 -25.56 7.25
N ILE A 558 -13.31 -25.64 6.08
CA ILE A 558 -14.58 -26.34 5.87
C ILE A 558 -14.38 -27.85 6.08
N LEU A 559 -13.40 -28.45 5.39
CA LEU A 559 -13.15 -29.91 5.45
C LEU A 559 -12.87 -30.39 6.87
N SER A 560 -12.10 -29.63 7.66
CA SER A 560 -11.77 -29.99 9.05
C SER A 560 -12.98 -30.06 9.98
N ASN A 561 -14.09 -29.40 9.64
CA ASN A 561 -15.27 -29.28 10.49
C ASN A 561 -16.47 -30.13 10.02
N ILE A 562 -16.34 -30.83 8.89
CA ILE A 562 -17.39 -31.72 8.35
C ILE A 562 -17.82 -32.78 9.37
N HIS A 563 -16.86 -33.32 10.13
CA HIS A 563 -17.13 -34.36 11.14
C HIS A 563 -17.93 -33.86 12.36
N LYS A 564 -17.98 -32.55 12.62
CA LYS A 564 -18.67 -31.97 13.80
C LYS A 564 -20.10 -31.57 13.45
N SER A 565 -20.26 -30.78 12.40
CA SER A 565 -21.56 -30.40 11.84
C SER A 565 -21.35 -29.81 10.46
N LEU A 566 -21.79 -30.54 9.43
CA LEU A 566 -21.72 -30.09 8.05
C LEU A 566 -22.59 -28.84 7.84
N VAL A 567 -23.81 -28.83 8.36
CA VAL A 567 -24.78 -27.73 8.16
C VAL A 567 -24.27 -26.43 8.77
N PHE A 568 -23.82 -26.45 10.04
CA PHE A 568 -23.33 -25.24 10.71
C PHE A 568 -22.03 -24.72 10.07
N SER A 569 -21.11 -25.61 9.72
CA SER A 569 -19.84 -25.24 9.06
C SER A 569 -20.05 -24.65 7.67
N PHE A 570 -20.99 -25.20 6.90
CA PHE A 570 -21.36 -24.66 5.59
C PHE A 570 -21.99 -23.27 5.73
N LEU A 571 -22.98 -23.12 6.63
CA LEU A 571 -23.72 -21.88 6.79
C LEU A 571 -22.83 -20.74 7.31
N THR A 572 -21.93 -21.02 8.26
CA THR A 572 -20.93 -20.05 8.73
C THR A 572 -19.91 -19.72 7.63
N SER A 573 -19.42 -20.70 6.88
CA SER A 573 -18.52 -20.45 5.75
C SER A 573 -19.18 -19.57 4.67
N VAL A 574 -20.47 -19.80 4.37
CA VAL A 574 -21.25 -18.98 3.45
C VAL A 574 -21.37 -17.54 3.96
N ALA A 575 -21.69 -17.35 5.25
CA ALA A 575 -21.79 -16.02 5.85
C ALA A 575 -20.46 -15.23 5.76
N PHE A 576 -19.34 -15.90 6.06
CA PHE A 576 -18.00 -15.31 5.94
C PHE A 576 -17.57 -15.04 4.48
N SER A 577 -17.98 -15.89 3.54
CA SER A 577 -17.74 -15.69 2.11
C SER A 577 -18.55 -14.51 1.56
N LEU A 578 -19.81 -14.39 1.97
CA LEU A 578 -20.69 -13.25 1.66
C LEU A 578 -20.10 -11.94 2.18
N GLN A 579 -19.60 -11.94 3.41
CA GLN A 579 -18.86 -10.79 3.97
C GLN A 579 -17.69 -10.39 3.06
N ALA A 580 -16.88 -11.34 2.62
CA ALA A 580 -15.71 -11.05 1.80
C ALA A 580 -16.08 -10.46 0.43
N VAL A 581 -17.13 -11.00 -0.20
CA VAL A 581 -17.68 -10.47 -1.44
C VAL A 581 -18.20 -9.05 -1.23
N ALA A 582 -18.94 -8.80 -0.14
CA ALA A 582 -19.42 -7.47 0.21
C ALA A 582 -18.27 -6.47 0.41
N GLN A 583 -17.21 -6.87 1.12
CA GLN A 583 -16.00 -6.06 1.30
C GLN A 583 -15.33 -5.74 -0.04
N PHE A 584 -15.22 -6.70 -0.95
CA PHE A 584 -14.65 -6.49 -2.29
C PHE A 584 -15.41 -5.43 -3.09
N PHE A 585 -16.75 -5.54 -3.14
CA PHE A 585 -17.58 -4.58 -3.87
C PHE A 585 -17.46 -3.16 -3.30
N VAL A 586 -17.48 -3.02 -1.97
CA VAL A 586 -17.31 -1.70 -1.32
C VAL A 586 -15.92 -1.11 -1.61
N PHE A 587 -14.87 -1.94 -1.60
CA PHE A 587 -13.51 -1.51 -1.90
C PHE A 587 -13.42 -1.02 -3.36
N ARG A 588 -13.98 -1.79 -4.30
CA ARG A 588 -14.02 -1.42 -5.72
C ARG A 588 -14.81 -0.16 -5.98
N PHE A 589 -15.96 -0.02 -5.35
CA PHE A 589 -16.79 1.17 -5.46
C PHE A 589 -16.02 2.42 -5.00
N ALA A 590 -15.36 2.34 -3.84
CA ALA A 590 -14.52 3.41 -3.33
C ALA A 590 -13.37 3.75 -4.29
N ASP A 591 -12.65 2.75 -4.81
CA ASP A 591 -11.54 2.94 -5.74
C ASP A 591 -12.00 3.61 -7.05
N ILE A 592 -13.12 3.17 -7.62
CA ILE A 592 -13.70 3.77 -8.84
C ILE A 592 -14.05 5.24 -8.60
N HIS A 593 -14.72 5.56 -7.50
CA HIS A 593 -15.05 6.94 -7.16
C HIS A 593 -13.81 7.82 -6.96
N THR A 594 -12.76 7.30 -6.31
CA THR A 594 -11.48 8.02 -6.17
C THR A 594 -10.86 8.30 -7.54
N ALA A 595 -10.84 7.30 -8.44
CA ALA A 595 -10.27 7.42 -9.78
C ALA A 595 -11.03 8.42 -10.66
N HIS A 596 -12.37 8.44 -10.59
CA HIS A 596 -13.17 9.44 -11.29
C HIS A 596 -12.92 10.86 -10.76
N ALA A 597 -12.82 11.02 -9.44
CA ALA A 597 -12.53 12.31 -8.83
C ALA A 597 -11.14 12.83 -9.21
N THR A 598 -10.11 11.98 -9.18
CA THR A 598 -8.75 12.36 -9.58
C THR A 598 -8.70 12.71 -11.07
N LYS A 599 -9.27 11.90 -11.96
CA LYS A 599 -9.35 12.20 -13.40
C LYS A 599 -10.06 13.53 -13.68
N ALA A 600 -11.21 13.76 -13.04
CA ALA A 600 -11.96 15.01 -13.20
C ALA A 600 -11.16 16.23 -12.72
N SER A 601 -10.43 16.09 -11.61
CA SER A 601 -9.54 17.15 -11.14
C SER A 601 -8.43 17.39 -12.16
N ILE A 602 -7.68 16.37 -12.57
CA ILE A 602 -6.57 16.48 -13.54
C ILE A 602 -7.03 17.14 -14.85
N LYS A 603 -8.17 16.75 -15.41
CA LYS A 603 -8.71 17.34 -16.64
C LYS A 603 -8.93 18.85 -16.53
N ARG A 604 -9.46 19.33 -15.39
CA ARG A 604 -9.61 20.78 -15.15
C ARG A 604 -8.28 21.46 -14.90
N GLY A 605 -7.34 20.78 -14.25
CA GLY A 605 -5.98 21.27 -14.05
C GLY A 605 -5.27 21.50 -15.38
N LEU A 606 -5.34 20.52 -16.28
CA LEU A 606 -4.84 20.62 -17.66
C LEU A 606 -5.50 21.75 -18.43
N LYS A 607 -6.84 21.90 -18.35
CA LYS A 607 -7.53 23.01 -19.01
C LYS A 607 -7.03 24.37 -18.50
N ALA A 608 -6.89 24.54 -17.19
CA ALA A 608 -6.33 25.76 -16.63
C ALA A 608 -4.88 25.99 -17.05
N LEU A 609 -4.08 24.92 -17.20
CA LEU A 609 -2.69 25.00 -17.65
C LEU A 609 -2.61 25.42 -19.13
N HIS A 610 -3.44 24.85 -20.01
CA HIS A 610 -3.56 25.27 -21.41
C HIS A 610 -4.03 26.73 -21.55
N GLU A 611 -4.94 27.19 -20.69
CA GLU A 611 -5.36 28.61 -20.65
C GLU A 611 -4.21 29.54 -20.25
N LEU A 612 -3.24 29.05 -19.46
CA LEU A 612 -2.05 29.81 -19.05
C LEU A 612 -0.95 29.78 -20.10
N GLU A 613 -0.70 28.63 -20.74
CA GLU A 613 0.26 28.49 -21.83
C GLU A 613 -0.12 29.32 -23.06
N ALA A 614 -1.40 29.64 -23.22
CA ALA A 614 -1.88 30.52 -24.29
C ALA A 614 -1.61 32.01 -24.03
N MET A 615 -1.19 32.40 -22.82
CA MET A 615 -0.82 33.78 -22.49
C MET A 615 0.67 34.02 -22.79
N SER A 616 1.00 35.14 -23.42
CA SER A 616 2.39 35.47 -23.79
C SER A 616 3.26 35.77 -22.55
N GLU A 617 4.57 35.54 -22.63
CA GLU A 617 5.51 35.76 -21.50
C GLU A 617 5.45 37.18 -20.91
N THR A 618 5.08 38.18 -21.71
CA THR A 618 4.91 39.58 -21.30
C THR A 618 3.61 39.84 -20.53
N GLU A 619 2.57 39.02 -20.72
CA GLU A 619 1.25 39.16 -20.05
C GLU A 619 1.19 38.48 -18.68
N ILE A 620 2.11 37.54 -18.40
CA ILE A 620 2.15 36.77 -17.14
C ILE A 620 2.30 37.69 -15.93
N SER A 621 3.06 38.78 -16.06
CA SER A 621 3.28 39.79 -15.01
C SER A 621 2.00 40.56 -14.63
N GLU A 622 1.21 40.99 -15.62
CA GLU A 622 -0.06 41.68 -15.38
C GLU A 622 -1.16 40.73 -14.89
N HIS A 623 -1.08 39.44 -15.24
CA HIS A 623 -2.12 38.45 -14.98
C HIS A 623 -1.87 37.52 -13.79
N ILE A 624 -0.83 37.70 -12.97
CA ILE A 624 -0.53 36.87 -11.77
C ILE A 624 -1.79 36.67 -10.90
N HIS A 625 -2.59 37.72 -10.74
CA HIS A 625 -3.85 37.67 -10.01
C HIS A 625 -4.89 36.75 -10.66
N ALA A 626 -5.00 36.75 -12.00
CA ALA A 626 -5.87 35.88 -12.76
C ALA A 626 -5.43 34.40 -12.67
N ILE A 627 -4.11 34.14 -12.74
CA ILE A 627 -3.52 32.80 -12.57
C ILE A 627 -3.84 32.24 -11.19
N SER A 628 -3.61 33.04 -10.14
CA SER A 628 -3.93 32.67 -8.76
C SER A 628 -5.44 32.41 -8.57
N LYS A 629 -6.31 33.21 -9.21
CA LYS A 629 -7.77 33.02 -9.20
C LYS A 629 -8.19 31.73 -9.94
N ALA A 630 -7.56 31.40 -11.07
CA ALA A 630 -7.79 30.15 -11.80
C ALA A 630 -7.36 28.92 -10.97
N HIS A 631 -6.18 28.96 -10.37
CA HIS A 631 -5.68 27.90 -9.49
C HIS A 631 -6.60 27.70 -8.26
N ASN A 632 -7.09 28.78 -7.67
CA ASN A 632 -8.05 28.70 -6.56
C ASN A 632 -9.39 28.06 -6.96
N ARG A 633 -9.88 28.32 -8.19
CA ARG A 633 -11.07 27.65 -8.75
C ARG A 633 -10.83 26.16 -8.99
N TYR A 634 -9.63 25.79 -9.45
CA TYR A 634 -9.24 24.38 -9.57
C TYR A 634 -9.22 23.67 -8.20
N LEU A 635 -8.57 24.28 -7.20
CA LEU A 635 -8.47 23.73 -5.85
C LEU A 635 -9.85 23.61 -5.17
N SER A 636 -10.76 24.57 -5.37
CA SER A 636 -12.11 24.51 -4.82
C SER A 636 -12.93 23.37 -5.42
N PHE A 637 -12.82 23.15 -6.74
CA PHE A 637 -13.48 22.03 -7.41
C PHE A 637 -12.92 20.68 -6.95
N SER A 638 -11.59 20.55 -6.89
CA SER A 638 -10.94 19.34 -6.39
C SER A 638 -11.40 19.01 -4.97
N PHE A 639 -11.48 20.02 -4.10
CA PHE A 639 -11.97 19.87 -2.73
C PHE A 639 -13.41 19.35 -2.65
N HIS A 640 -14.36 19.93 -3.41
CA HIS A 640 -15.74 19.45 -3.39
C HIS A 640 -15.84 18.00 -3.89
N LYS A 641 -15.14 17.68 -4.99
CA LYS A 641 -15.16 16.32 -5.53
C LYS A 641 -14.50 15.32 -4.58
N GLN A 642 -13.36 15.67 -3.98
CA GLN A 642 -12.69 14.81 -3.00
C GLN A 642 -13.51 14.66 -1.71
N THR A 643 -14.28 15.67 -1.30
CA THR A 643 -15.18 15.56 -0.14
C THR A 643 -16.22 14.45 -0.33
N SER A 644 -16.83 14.35 -1.52
CA SER A 644 -17.76 13.24 -1.83
C SER A 644 -17.08 11.86 -1.77
N VAL A 645 -15.80 11.81 -2.14
CA VAL A 645 -14.99 10.58 -2.09
C VAL A 645 -14.64 10.17 -0.65
N VAL A 646 -14.53 11.13 0.28
CA VAL A 646 -14.26 10.83 1.70
C VAL A 646 -15.30 9.89 2.27
N PHE A 647 -16.58 10.08 1.95
CA PHE A 647 -17.65 9.21 2.42
C PHE A 647 -17.51 7.77 1.90
N CYS A 648 -17.18 7.60 0.63
CA CYS A 648 -16.92 6.26 0.07
C CYS A 648 -15.68 5.60 0.71
N GLN A 649 -14.63 6.39 0.99
CA GLN A 649 -13.44 5.89 1.68
C GLN A 649 -13.73 5.53 3.15
N ALA A 650 -14.60 6.29 3.83
CA ALA A 650 -15.05 5.99 5.19
C ALA A 650 -15.87 4.71 5.24
N LEU A 651 -16.77 4.49 4.27
CA LEU A 651 -17.49 3.22 4.13
C LEU A 651 -16.52 2.06 3.96
N ARG A 652 -15.52 2.21 3.08
CA ARG A 652 -14.46 1.20 2.89
C ARG A 652 -13.76 0.85 4.21
N PHE A 653 -13.34 1.85 4.97
CA PHE A 653 -12.67 1.63 6.26
C PHE A 653 -13.57 0.92 7.27
N THR A 654 -14.81 1.38 7.38
CA THR A 654 -15.83 0.85 8.31
C THR A 654 -16.18 -0.60 8.01
N PHE A 655 -16.45 -0.91 6.75
CA PHE A 655 -16.80 -2.26 6.30
C PHE A 655 -15.62 -3.24 6.49
N GLY A 656 -14.39 -2.76 6.38
CA GLY A 656 -13.19 -3.54 6.67
C GLY A 656 -13.09 -3.98 8.13
N LEU A 657 -13.49 -3.12 9.08
CA LEU A 657 -13.40 -3.38 10.52
C LEU A 657 -14.65 -4.05 11.10
N ALA A 658 -15.84 -3.61 10.70
CA ALA A 658 -17.09 -3.95 11.37
C ALA A 658 -17.72 -5.26 10.89
N ILE A 659 -17.77 -5.51 9.57
CA ILE A 659 -18.42 -6.72 9.05
C ILE A 659 -17.84 -8.01 9.65
N PRO A 660 -16.51 -8.18 9.80
CA PRO A 660 -15.97 -9.37 10.45
C PRO A 660 -16.54 -9.62 11.84
N GLN A 661 -16.75 -8.55 12.62
CA GLN A 661 -17.27 -8.63 13.98
C GLN A 661 -18.77 -8.93 13.98
N VAL A 662 -19.53 -8.29 13.08
CA VAL A 662 -20.97 -8.54 12.91
C VAL A 662 -21.23 -9.98 12.45
N THR A 663 -20.49 -10.49 11.46
CA THR A 663 -20.59 -11.87 10.99
C THR A 663 -20.22 -12.86 12.09
N GLN A 664 -19.20 -12.55 12.89
CA GLN A 664 -18.82 -13.37 14.03
C GLN A 664 -19.94 -13.40 15.08
N ALA A 665 -20.54 -12.25 15.42
CA ALA A 665 -21.66 -12.17 16.35
C ALA A 665 -22.89 -12.94 15.86
N PHE A 666 -23.23 -12.79 14.58
CA PHE A 666 -24.29 -13.56 13.94
C PHE A 666 -24.04 -15.07 14.00
N SER A 667 -22.80 -15.49 13.76
CA SER A 667 -22.40 -16.90 13.83
C SER A 667 -22.55 -17.48 15.24
N TYR A 668 -22.20 -16.73 16.29
CA TYR A 668 -22.44 -17.16 17.68
C TYR A 668 -23.92 -17.20 18.04
N SER A 669 -24.72 -16.26 17.52
CA SER A 669 -26.18 -16.25 17.71
C SER A 669 -26.84 -17.48 17.08
N MET A 670 -26.49 -17.76 15.82
CA MET A 670 -26.97 -18.94 15.11
C MET A 670 -26.49 -20.24 15.77
N GLY A 671 -25.23 -20.27 16.23
CA GLY A 671 -24.68 -21.42 16.94
C GLY A 671 -25.39 -21.68 18.27
N SER A 672 -25.68 -20.64 19.04
CA SER A 672 -26.43 -20.76 20.30
C SER A 672 -27.85 -21.27 20.08
N TYR A 673 -28.51 -20.85 19.00
CA TYR A 673 -29.82 -21.39 18.61
C TYR A 673 -29.79 -22.91 18.35
N LEU A 674 -28.75 -23.38 17.66
CA LEU A 674 -28.57 -24.82 17.40
C LEU A 674 -28.22 -25.62 18.66
N VAL A 675 -27.56 -24.98 19.63
CA VAL A 675 -27.29 -25.57 20.96
C VAL A 675 -28.58 -25.75 21.75
N VAL A 676 -29.47 -24.74 21.76
CA VAL A 676 -30.78 -24.83 22.44
C VAL A 676 -31.65 -25.95 21.85
N ASN A 677 -31.57 -26.15 20.53
CA ASN A 677 -32.27 -27.24 19.84
C ASN A 677 -31.56 -28.62 19.94
N LYS A 678 -30.51 -28.74 20.76
CA LYS A 678 -29.74 -29.98 20.99
C LYS A 678 -29.09 -30.57 19.74
N LEU A 679 -28.89 -29.77 18.68
CA LEU A 679 -28.25 -30.20 17.43
C LEU A 679 -26.73 -30.13 17.50
N LEU A 680 -26.18 -29.29 18.37
CA LEU A 680 -24.74 -29.06 18.51
C LEU A 680 -24.35 -28.87 19.98
N THR A 681 -23.12 -29.25 20.31
CA THR A 681 -22.52 -28.89 21.61
C THR A 681 -21.94 -27.48 21.56
N PRO A 682 -22.00 -26.70 22.67
CA PRO A 682 -21.48 -25.32 22.72
C PRO A 682 -20.00 -25.21 22.32
N ILE A 683 -19.20 -26.18 22.71
CA ILE A 683 -17.77 -26.24 22.41
C ILE A 683 -17.53 -26.45 20.91
N SER A 684 -18.36 -27.25 20.23
CA SER A 684 -18.26 -27.45 18.78
C SER A 684 -18.60 -26.17 18.01
N VAL A 685 -19.57 -25.38 18.49
CA VAL A 685 -19.92 -24.07 17.91
C VAL A 685 -18.72 -23.12 17.94
N TYR A 686 -18.08 -22.97 19.11
CA TYR A 686 -16.89 -22.12 19.24
C TYR A 686 -15.76 -22.57 18.30
N LYS A 687 -15.49 -23.88 18.24
CA LYS A 687 -14.43 -24.45 17.39
C LYS A 687 -14.66 -24.15 15.91
N ILE A 688 -15.88 -24.36 15.43
CA ILE A 688 -16.23 -24.13 14.03
C ILE A 688 -16.08 -22.65 13.68
N ILE A 689 -16.62 -21.76 14.54
CA ILE A 689 -16.51 -20.30 14.33
C ILE A 689 -15.05 -19.85 14.31
N GLN A 690 -14.22 -20.26 15.27
CA GLN A 690 -12.81 -19.84 15.33
C GLN A 690 -11.96 -20.41 14.18
N THR A 691 -12.20 -21.65 13.79
CA THR A 691 -11.48 -22.28 12.66
C THR A 691 -11.82 -21.56 11.36
N ILE A 692 -13.11 -21.28 11.12
CA ILE A 692 -13.54 -20.55 9.92
C ILE A 692 -13.09 -19.09 9.97
N TYR A 693 -13.20 -18.42 11.12
CA TYR A 693 -12.77 -17.02 11.28
C TYR A 693 -11.27 -16.85 11.00
N THR A 694 -10.43 -17.73 11.55
CA THR A 694 -8.98 -17.69 11.32
C THR A 694 -8.61 -18.03 9.87
N SER A 695 -9.34 -18.95 9.22
CA SER A 695 -9.20 -19.23 7.79
C SER A 695 -9.66 -18.07 6.90
N VAL A 696 -10.75 -17.40 7.26
CA VAL A 696 -11.36 -16.31 6.49
C VAL A 696 -10.61 -14.99 6.67
N GLY A 697 -9.82 -14.84 7.75
CA GLY A 697 -8.95 -13.66 7.94
C GLY A 697 -8.02 -13.39 6.76
N VAL A 698 -7.74 -14.39 5.92
CA VAL A 698 -6.93 -14.27 4.69
C VAL A 698 -7.74 -13.74 3.49
N VAL A 699 -9.08 -13.77 3.53
CA VAL A 699 -9.94 -13.46 2.37
C VAL A 699 -9.93 -11.98 1.98
N ALA A 700 -9.66 -11.07 2.92
CA ALA A 700 -9.41 -9.67 2.57
C ALA A 700 -8.24 -9.52 1.58
N THR A 701 -7.25 -10.43 1.62
CA THR A 701 -6.14 -10.46 0.64
C THR A 701 -6.54 -11.12 -0.68
N LEU A 702 -7.43 -12.12 -0.65
CA LEU A 702 -8.02 -12.73 -1.86
C LEU A 702 -8.72 -11.69 -2.75
N ALA A 703 -9.46 -10.77 -2.13
CA ALA A 703 -10.21 -9.72 -2.82
C ALA A 703 -9.32 -8.73 -3.60
N GLN A 704 -8.08 -8.50 -3.17
CA GLN A 704 -7.19 -7.50 -3.78
C GLN A 704 -6.45 -8.06 -5.01
N TYR A 705 -6.13 -9.35 -5.01
CA TYR A 705 -5.28 -9.95 -6.03
C TYR A 705 -5.82 -9.85 -7.48
N PRO A 706 -7.12 -10.06 -7.78
CA PRO A 706 -7.64 -9.92 -9.15
C PRO A 706 -7.44 -8.53 -9.75
N HIS A 707 -7.43 -7.47 -8.93
CA HIS A 707 -7.13 -6.11 -9.38
C HIS A 707 -5.69 -5.99 -9.87
N ASP A 708 -4.75 -6.54 -9.11
CA ASP A 708 -3.33 -6.46 -9.43
C ASP A 708 -2.99 -7.29 -10.68
N VAL A 709 -3.63 -8.45 -10.86
CA VAL A 709 -3.51 -9.26 -12.08
C VAL A 709 -4.07 -8.52 -13.30
N TYR A 710 -5.19 -7.81 -13.14
CA TYR A 710 -5.73 -7.00 -14.24
C TYR A 710 -4.80 -5.84 -14.61
N ALA A 711 -4.27 -5.14 -13.60
CA ALA A 711 -3.31 -4.05 -13.81
C ALA A 711 -1.99 -4.54 -14.43
N SER A 712 -1.50 -5.72 -14.04
CA SER A 712 -0.30 -6.33 -14.61
C SER A 712 -0.51 -6.74 -16.06
N ARG A 713 -1.67 -7.33 -16.40
CA ARG A 713 -2.03 -7.69 -17.78
C ARG A 713 -2.07 -6.48 -18.70
N ILE A 714 -2.75 -5.40 -18.29
CA ILE A 714 -2.79 -4.15 -19.07
C ILE A 714 -1.38 -3.56 -19.23
N SER A 715 -0.58 -3.60 -18.16
CA SER A 715 0.79 -3.07 -18.19
C SER A 715 1.69 -3.87 -19.12
N ALA A 716 1.56 -5.20 -19.13
CA ALA A 716 2.26 -6.08 -20.06
C ALA A 716 1.81 -5.86 -21.50
N GLN A 717 0.50 -5.78 -21.76
CA GLN A 717 -0.04 -5.49 -23.10
C GLN A 717 0.48 -4.15 -23.63
N LYS A 718 0.39 -3.07 -22.84
CA LYS A 718 0.91 -1.77 -23.26
C LYS A 718 2.41 -1.75 -23.47
N LEU A 719 3.15 -2.54 -22.69
CA LEU A 719 4.58 -2.67 -22.86
C LEU A 719 4.90 -3.37 -24.19
N ASP A 720 4.20 -4.47 -24.50
CA ASP A 720 4.29 -5.16 -25.78
C ASP A 720 3.94 -4.21 -26.94
N ASP A 721 2.80 -3.51 -26.87
CA ASP A 721 2.36 -2.54 -27.88
C ASP A 721 3.42 -1.45 -28.11
N HIS A 722 4.00 -0.91 -27.04
CA HIS A 722 5.05 0.10 -27.14
C HIS A 722 6.30 -0.44 -27.82
N ILE A 723 6.72 -1.67 -27.50
CA ILE A 723 7.89 -2.30 -28.12
C ILE A 723 7.64 -2.56 -29.60
N GLU A 724 6.46 -3.08 -29.96
CA GLU A 724 6.08 -3.36 -31.36
C GLU A 724 6.02 -2.08 -32.20
N LEU A 725 5.42 -1.01 -31.66
CA LEU A 725 5.35 0.30 -32.32
C LEU A 725 6.75 0.89 -32.54
N THR A 726 7.63 0.86 -31.54
CA THR A 726 9.02 1.36 -31.71
C THR A 726 9.82 0.52 -32.70
N ALA A 727 9.66 -0.80 -32.69
CA ALA A 727 10.33 -1.68 -33.64
C ALA A 727 9.85 -1.44 -35.09
N ALA A 728 8.58 -1.12 -35.30
CA ALA A 728 8.05 -0.80 -36.63
C ALA A 728 8.63 0.52 -37.19
N VAL A 729 8.76 1.57 -36.36
CA VAL A 729 9.32 2.86 -36.77
C VAL A 729 10.80 2.74 -37.15
N CYS A 730 11.60 1.99 -36.39
CA CYS A 730 13.02 1.79 -36.71
C CYS A 730 13.25 1.06 -38.06
N ILE A 731 12.33 0.19 -38.47
CA ILE A 731 12.39 -0.51 -39.77
C ILE A 731 12.06 0.44 -40.92
N GLU A 732 11.10 1.36 -40.74
CA GLU A 732 10.78 2.38 -41.74
C GLU A 732 11.92 3.40 -41.92
N ASP A 733 12.56 3.83 -40.84
CA ASP A 733 13.72 4.73 -40.89
C ASP A 733 14.95 4.06 -41.52
N GLY A 734 15.19 2.76 -41.24
CA GLY A 734 16.23 1.97 -41.90
C GLY A 734 16.06 1.91 -43.42
N ASN A 735 14.83 1.73 -43.90
CA ASN A 735 14.50 1.78 -45.33
C ASN A 735 14.58 3.19 -45.95
N SER A 736 14.44 4.25 -45.15
CA SER A 736 14.65 5.63 -45.61
C SER A 736 16.14 5.98 -45.73
N SER A 737 16.98 5.40 -44.88
CA SER A 737 18.45 5.57 -44.91
C SER A 737 19.12 4.76 -46.03
N SER A 738 18.63 3.56 -46.33
CA SER A 738 19.10 2.76 -47.49
C SER A 738 18.71 3.37 -48.84
N ARG A 739 17.64 4.19 -48.88
CA ARG A 739 17.27 4.99 -50.05
C ARG A 739 18.13 6.23 -50.28
N LYS A 740 18.93 6.66 -49.29
CA LYS A 740 19.89 7.77 -49.45
C LYS A 740 21.31 7.29 -49.76
N SER A 741 21.64 6.03 -49.52
CA SER A 741 22.96 5.45 -49.84
C SER A 741 23.04 4.78 -51.22
N SER A 742 21.94 4.70 -51.98
CA SER A 742 21.90 4.06 -53.30
C SER A 742 21.88 5.04 -54.48
N THR A 743 22.24 6.31 -54.28
CA THR A 743 22.27 7.35 -55.33
C THR A 743 23.58 8.14 -55.39
N SER A 744 24.72 7.55 -55.00
CA SER A 744 26.02 8.25 -55.10
C SER A 744 27.24 7.33 -55.32
N SER A 745 27.14 6.29 -56.15
CA SER A 745 28.32 5.52 -56.57
C SER A 745 28.11 4.79 -57.88
N THR A 746 27.89 5.53 -58.96
CA THR A 746 28.20 5.10 -60.33
C THR A 746 28.66 6.33 -61.08
N ASP A 747 29.94 6.66 -60.96
CA ASP A 747 30.72 7.46 -61.90
C ASP A 747 32.22 7.26 -61.56
N SER A 748 33.04 7.11 -62.61
CA SER A 748 34.51 6.84 -62.68
C SER A 748 34.96 5.43 -62.23
N GLU A 749 35.26 4.48 -63.13
CA GLU A 749 36.39 4.36 -64.08
C GLU A 749 37.76 4.11 -63.41
N GLU A 750 38.40 3.02 -63.88
CA GLU A 750 39.69 2.37 -63.53
C GLU A 750 39.79 1.48 -62.29
#